data_AF-A0A7X3IPE3-F1
#
_entry.id   AF-A0A7X3IPE3-F1
#
_cell.length_a   1.000
_cell.length_b   1.000
_cell.length_c   1.000
_cell.angle_alpha   90.00
_cell.angle_beta   90.00
_cell.angle_gamma   90.00
#
_symmetry.space_group_name_H-M   'P 1'
#
loop_
_entity.id
_entity.type
_entity.pdbx_description
1 polymer ?
#
loop_
_entity_poly.entity_id
_entity_poly.type
_entity_poly.pdbx_seq_one_letter_code
_entity_poly.pdbx_strand_id
1 'polypeptide(L)'
;MIRWVQRTGEAALIAVLLVSCLKSGFYFTADVYPVWIGYGLLCFLAGVFVLMRRMTSRAGKSIALEACRSLPECVLLVSPFLLMAVYAAHWLLGSLSVQGSVNQLLRWGLYGLFTVSAVTMARRKEGKMILAAAWHTVGGLLCGSALLAVYGVLSMPYAIAHTSNPGISATGARLAGLLEYPNTFGMLMAAFLLERLFALSAMFRQLPAAGGARLLRGALQLLPYAAALLLSESRGAWLAAGVALAAGLALERRRMLAPLLYAAAPLAGAAVLYRQLASATLAVQPWPGLLALAGVWAGSILAGHGLSRLARSGAAGHRRLAWTAGGVLAAAGTAAVFLTAQERIVRNFSTVSARGAIYRDAWRLIRQAPWFGQGGETWRLSYRAVQSNPYVGSQVHSGYLDILLNIGILGMLLTFLLLGAAGCLLYRCRRELLPVFGVFVLHSVADMDWSFGLVWLLMLLLVAWGISFHSADRERTFHSQEGAAAAAKSRPIFPLAGASFSRVVHGSHLLFILWIVICGTGILLSCRGEAGYRLHQEALHETDRAKSIALLRSSLTWNPADVGTALDLAQELPPRDAEALLLRSLSYSPGHPGLAFALADNAVKRGDARAAAYWAGQGFSRDKYNAEEQTKSLERLFKLAKSKLSAGNVKEARRIVRAGLALYHEYVHLAADHRGAFIRNDRNFRLTGEAKEWGSQLARLERSMPLSSDQ
;
A
#
# COMPACT_ATOMS: atom_id res chain seq x y z
N MET A 1 -33.39 -13.83 -10.70
CA MET A 1 -32.00 -14.32 -10.52
C MET A 1 -30.93 -13.36 -11.03
N ILE A 2 -30.92 -12.96 -12.32
CA ILE A 2 -29.87 -12.05 -12.88
C ILE A 2 -29.75 -10.72 -12.13
N ARG A 3 -30.86 -10.01 -11.90
CA ARG A 3 -30.86 -8.75 -11.13
C ARG A 3 -30.38 -8.92 -9.68
N TRP A 4 -30.62 -10.09 -9.08
CA TRP A 4 -30.18 -10.39 -7.72
C TRP A 4 -28.66 -10.56 -7.66
N VAL A 5 -28.10 -11.39 -8.56
CA VAL A 5 -26.63 -11.57 -8.72
C VAL A 5 -25.94 -10.24 -9.03
N GLN A 6 -26.59 -9.37 -9.80
CA GLN A 6 -26.08 -8.04 -10.12
C GLN A 6 -25.99 -7.14 -8.90
N ARG A 7 -27.06 -7.05 -8.11
CA ARG A 7 -27.12 -6.25 -6.87
C ARG A 7 -26.19 -6.78 -5.78
N THR A 8 -26.09 -8.11 -5.64
CA THR A 8 -25.15 -8.71 -4.69
C THR A 8 -23.70 -8.40 -5.06
N GLY A 9 -23.35 -8.41 -6.36
CA GLY A 9 -22.02 -8.01 -6.83
C GLY A 9 -21.70 -6.52 -6.58
N GLU A 10 -22.70 -5.65 -6.76
CA GLU A 10 -22.59 -4.21 -6.47
C GLU A 10 -22.34 -3.95 -4.98
N ALA A 11 -23.14 -4.59 -4.11
CA ALA A 11 -22.97 -4.51 -2.66
C ALA A 11 -21.61 -5.05 -2.21
N ALA A 12 -21.17 -6.17 -2.80
CA ALA A 12 -19.88 -6.78 -2.47
C ALA A 12 -18.69 -5.88 -2.84
N LEU A 13 -18.73 -5.22 -4.00
CA LEU A 13 -17.69 -4.27 -4.41
C LEU A 13 -17.57 -3.10 -3.43
N ILE A 14 -18.71 -2.53 -3.00
CA ILE A 14 -18.73 -1.48 -1.98
C ILE A 14 -18.23 -2.00 -0.64
N ALA A 15 -18.65 -3.21 -0.23
CA ALA A 15 -18.21 -3.84 1.01
C ALA A 15 -16.69 -4.03 1.06
N VAL A 16 -16.06 -4.48 -0.03
CA VAL A 16 -14.60 -4.60 -0.13
C VAL A 16 -13.91 -3.26 0.14
N LEU A 17 -14.40 -2.17 -0.45
CA LEU A 17 -13.88 -0.82 -0.20
C LEU A 17 -14.05 -0.38 1.25
N LEU A 18 -15.25 -0.56 1.83
CA LEU A 18 -15.53 -0.17 3.21
C LEU A 18 -14.69 -0.97 4.22
N VAL A 19 -14.59 -2.29 4.04
CA VAL A 19 -13.74 -3.14 4.88
C VAL A 19 -12.28 -2.74 4.75
N SER A 20 -11.82 -2.40 3.54
CA SER A 20 -10.44 -1.91 3.37
C SER A 20 -10.18 -0.61 4.12
N CYS A 21 -11.16 0.30 4.24
CA CYS A 21 -11.02 1.49 5.08
C CYS A 21 -10.90 1.13 6.57
N LEU A 22 -11.72 0.19 7.06
CA LEU A 22 -11.73 -0.22 8.47
C LEU A 22 -10.52 -1.07 8.87
N LYS A 23 -9.80 -1.62 7.90
CA LYS A 23 -8.63 -2.49 8.08
C LYS A 23 -7.33 -1.83 7.60
N SER A 24 -7.08 -0.61 8.06
CA SER A 24 -5.87 0.19 7.78
C SER A 24 -5.46 0.20 6.31
N GLY A 25 -6.44 0.31 5.41
CA GLY A 25 -6.26 0.33 3.95
C GLY A 25 -5.75 -0.97 3.32
N PHE A 26 -5.92 -2.11 3.98
CA PHE A 26 -5.30 -3.40 3.62
C PHE A 26 -3.77 -3.31 3.53
N TYR A 27 -3.14 -2.59 4.46
CA TYR A 27 -1.69 -2.65 4.63
C TYR A 27 -1.25 -4.05 5.07
N PHE A 28 -1.90 -4.63 6.08
CA PHE A 28 -1.62 -5.99 6.53
C PHE A 28 -2.29 -7.03 5.63
N THR A 29 -1.54 -8.05 5.22
CA THR A 29 -2.09 -9.09 4.33
C THR A 29 -3.08 -10.01 5.04
N ALA A 30 -2.98 -10.17 6.37
CA ALA A 30 -3.93 -10.97 7.14
C ALA A 30 -5.37 -10.47 6.96
N ASP A 31 -5.59 -9.15 6.91
CA ASP A 31 -6.92 -8.57 6.69
C ASP A 31 -7.49 -8.83 5.28
N VAL A 32 -6.64 -9.26 4.33
CA VAL A 32 -7.02 -9.51 2.94
C VAL A 32 -7.57 -10.93 2.77
N TYR A 33 -7.21 -11.90 3.63
CA TYR A 33 -7.67 -13.29 3.48
C TYR A 33 -9.19 -13.44 3.63
N PRO A 34 -9.86 -12.91 4.68
CA PRO A 34 -11.32 -13.06 4.83
C PRO A 34 -12.08 -12.41 3.67
N VAL A 35 -11.57 -11.29 3.18
CA VAL A 35 -12.13 -10.54 2.06
C VAL A 35 -12.02 -11.37 0.77
N TRP A 36 -10.88 -12.01 0.54
CA TRP A 36 -10.71 -12.94 -0.56
C TRP A 36 -11.65 -14.14 -0.48
N ILE A 37 -11.84 -14.73 0.70
CA ILE A 37 -12.74 -15.88 0.87
C ILE A 37 -14.16 -15.45 0.49
N GLY A 38 -14.66 -14.34 1.03
CA GLY A 38 -16.02 -13.87 0.76
C GLY A 38 -16.20 -13.36 -0.68
N TYR A 39 -15.37 -12.41 -1.11
CA TYR A 39 -15.48 -11.79 -2.43
C TYR A 39 -15.10 -12.77 -3.56
N GLY A 40 -14.05 -13.55 -3.36
CA GLY A 40 -13.63 -14.61 -4.27
C GLY A 40 -14.69 -15.68 -4.44
N LEU A 41 -15.39 -16.09 -3.37
CA LEU A 41 -16.51 -17.02 -3.48
C LEU A 41 -17.66 -16.46 -4.31
N LEU A 42 -18.00 -15.18 -4.13
CA LEU A 42 -19.01 -14.52 -4.97
C LEU A 42 -18.59 -14.50 -6.45
N CYS A 43 -17.33 -14.16 -6.74
CA CYS A 43 -16.77 -14.19 -8.09
C CYS A 43 -16.73 -15.61 -8.68
N PHE A 44 -16.42 -16.63 -7.86
CA PHE A 44 -16.41 -18.03 -8.24
C PHE A 44 -17.81 -18.50 -8.64
N LEU A 45 -18.80 -18.29 -7.76
CA LEU A 45 -20.19 -18.69 -8.00
C LEU A 45 -20.77 -17.96 -9.21
N ALA A 46 -20.46 -16.68 -9.39
CA ALA A 46 -20.86 -15.94 -10.58
C ALA A 46 -20.25 -16.54 -11.86
N GLY A 47 -18.97 -16.93 -11.83
CA GLY A 47 -18.29 -17.61 -12.94
C GLY A 47 -18.91 -18.96 -13.28
N VAL A 48 -19.16 -19.80 -12.27
CA VAL A 48 -19.82 -21.11 -12.43
C VAL A 48 -21.23 -20.94 -13.01
N PHE A 49 -22.02 -19.99 -12.46
CA PHE A 49 -23.37 -19.71 -12.94
C PHE A 49 -23.39 -19.31 -14.43
N VAL A 50 -22.47 -18.44 -14.85
CA VAL A 50 -22.37 -18.01 -16.25
C VAL A 50 -21.92 -19.17 -17.16
N LEU A 51 -20.98 -20.00 -16.71
CA LEU A 51 -20.52 -21.16 -17.45
C LEU A 51 -21.64 -22.21 -17.64
N MET A 52 -22.34 -22.55 -16.55
CA MET A 52 -23.48 -23.48 -16.58
C MET A 52 -24.56 -22.99 -17.53
N ARG A 53 -24.96 -21.72 -17.41
CA ARG A 53 -26.00 -21.13 -18.27
C ARG A 53 -25.63 -21.20 -19.75
N ARG A 54 -24.35 -21.00 -20.08
CA ARG A 54 -23.85 -21.12 -21.46
C ARG A 54 -23.88 -22.57 -21.95
N MET A 55 -23.50 -23.54 -21.12
CA MET A 55 -23.56 -24.97 -21.48
C MET A 55 -25.00 -25.46 -21.70
N THR A 56 -25.96 -24.95 -20.91
CA THR A 56 -27.38 -25.32 -21.02
C THR A 56 -28.14 -24.60 -22.15
N SER A 57 -27.60 -23.49 -22.66
CA SER A 57 -28.24 -22.67 -23.70
C SER A 57 -28.11 -23.32 -25.07
N ARG A 58 -29.11 -24.11 -25.50
CA ARG A 58 -29.25 -24.55 -26.90
C ARG A 58 -29.48 -23.34 -27.83
N ALA A 59 -28.60 -23.18 -28.83
CA ALA A 59 -28.72 -22.37 -30.05
C ALA A 59 -29.53 -21.05 -29.98
N GLY A 60 -28.84 -19.90 -30.03
CA GLY A 60 -29.40 -18.66 -30.60
C GLY A 60 -29.23 -17.37 -29.79
N LYS A 61 -29.03 -17.43 -28.46
CA LYS A 61 -28.72 -16.25 -27.63
C LYS A 61 -27.50 -16.54 -26.77
N SER A 62 -26.31 -16.62 -27.39
CA SER A 62 -25.09 -16.67 -26.61
C SER A 62 -25.01 -15.41 -25.75
N ILE A 63 -24.81 -15.57 -24.44
CA ILE A 63 -24.38 -14.46 -23.58
C ILE A 63 -23.00 -14.10 -24.13
N ALA A 64 -22.93 -13.18 -25.10
CA ALA A 64 -21.68 -12.78 -25.71
C ALA A 64 -20.73 -12.38 -24.58
N LEU A 65 -19.49 -12.89 -24.64
CA LEU A 65 -18.43 -12.28 -23.85
C LEU A 65 -18.47 -10.81 -24.30
N GLU A 66 -18.79 -9.87 -23.42
CA GLU A 66 -18.69 -8.47 -23.81
C GLU A 66 -17.20 -8.19 -24.03
N ALA A 67 -16.75 -8.43 -25.26
CA ALA A 67 -15.38 -8.29 -25.68
C ALA A 67 -14.86 -6.93 -25.25
N CYS A 68 -13.57 -6.85 -24.93
CA CYS A 68 -12.92 -5.58 -24.68
C CYS A 68 -13.31 -4.60 -25.78
N ARG A 69 -13.79 -3.40 -25.41
CA ARG A 69 -14.21 -2.42 -26.40
C ARG A 69 -13.01 -1.68 -27.00
N SER A 70 -11.84 -1.79 -26.37
CA SER A 70 -10.58 -1.20 -26.84
C SER A 70 -9.35 -1.94 -26.29
N LEU A 71 -8.20 -1.77 -26.95
CA LEU A 71 -6.92 -2.32 -26.49
C LEU A 71 -6.55 -1.84 -25.06
N PRO A 72 -6.63 -0.54 -24.70
CA PRO A 72 -6.37 -0.10 -23.33
C PRO A 72 -7.27 -0.77 -22.29
N GLU A 73 -8.55 -1.01 -22.60
CA GLU A 73 -9.44 -1.71 -21.69
C GLU A 73 -9.01 -3.17 -21.49
N CYS A 74 -8.59 -3.84 -22.55
CA CYS A 74 -8.04 -5.20 -22.47
C CYS A 74 -6.76 -5.24 -21.61
N VAL A 75 -5.84 -4.29 -21.80
CA VAL A 75 -4.62 -4.18 -20.99
C VAL A 75 -4.98 -3.93 -19.52
N LEU A 76 -5.91 -3.02 -19.23
CA LEU A 76 -6.39 -2.75 -17.86
C LEU A 76 -6.92 -4.02 -17.18
N LEU A 77 -7.73 -4.82 -17.89
CA LEU A 77 -8.35 -6.03 -17.34
C LEU A 77 -7.36 -7.18 -17.15
N VAL A 78 -6.37 -7.32 -18.04
CA VAL A 78 -5.45 -8.48 -18.07
C VAL A 78 -4.21 -8.25 -17.21
N SER A 79 -3.66 -7.03 -17.16
CA SER A 79 -2.40 -6.74 -16.47
C SER A 79 -2.35 -7.16 -14.99
N PRO A 80 -3.40 -6.98 -14.17
CA PRO A 80 -3.38 -7.47 -12.78
C PRO A 80 -3.19 -8.99 -12.69
N PHE A 81 -3.78 -9.76 -13.60
CA PHE A 81 -3.61 -11.21 -13.65
C PHE A 81 -2.23 -11.63 -14.19
N LEU A 82 -1.64 -10.84 -15.09
CA LEU A 82 -0.24 -11.06 -15.51
C LEU A 82 0.72 -10.81 -14.34
N LEU A 83 0.51 -9.75 -13.57
CA LEU A 83 1.30 -9.48 -12.36
C LEU A 83 1.13 -10.60 -11.32
N MET A 84 -0.10 -11.08 -11.10
CA MET A 84 -0.38 -12.27 -10.30
C MET A 84 0.40 -13.50 -10.80
N ALA A 85 0.45 -13.71 -12.12
CA ALA A 85 1.17 -14.84 -12.72
C ALA A 85 2.69 -14.74 -12.51
N VAL A 86 3.28 -13.53 -12.51
CA VAL A 86 4.71 -13.35 -12.20
C VAL A 86 5.00 -13.73 -10.74
N TYR A 87 4.14 -13.36 -9.78
CA TYR A 87 4.29 -13.81 -8.39
C TYR A 87 4.06 -15.31 -8.22
N ALA A 88 3.15 -15.91 -9.00
CA ALA A 88 2.99 -17.36 -9.03
C ALA A 88 4.24 -18.07 -9.56
N ALA A 89 4.89 -17.51 -10.58
CA ALA A 89 6.15 -18.03 -11.09
C ALA A 89 7.27 -17.92 -10.04
N HIS A 90 7.36 -16.82 -9.28
CA HIS A 90 8.28 -16.73 -8.13
C HIS A 90 8.02 -17.78 -7.06
N TRP A 91 6.74 -18.05 -6.76
CA TRP A 91 6.39 -19.10 -5.82
C TRP A 91 6.85 -20.49 -6.31
N LEU A 92 6.73 -20.78 -7.59
CA LEU A 92 7.08 -22.09 -8.16
C LEU A 92 8.57 -22.28 -8.45
N LEU A 93 9.27 -21.22 -8.88
CA LEU A 93 10.68 -21.27 -9.28
C LEU A 93 11.65 -21.00 -8.12
N GLY A 94 11.14 -20.45 -7.01
CA GLY A 94 11.93 -20.05 -5.85
C GLY A 94 11.91 -18.53 -5.65
N SER A 95 11.69 -18.12 -4.41
CA SER A 95 11.66 -16.70 -4.01
C SER A 95 12.37 -16.51 -2.68
N LEU A 96 12.74 -15.27 -2.34
CA LEU A 96 13.25 -14.94 -1.01
C LEU A 96 12.24 -15.17 0.10
N SER A 97 10.95 -15.12 -0.25
CA SER A 97 9.82 -15.34 0.65
C SER A 97 8.67 -15.98 -0.10
N VAL A 98 8.45 -17.26 0.16
CA VAL A 98 7.28 -17.96 -0.34
C VAL A 98 6.01 -17.28 0.18
N GLN A 99 5.96 -16.98 1.49
CA GLN A 99 4.85 -16.26 2.12
C GLN A 99 4.59 -14.90 1.46
N GLY A 100 5.65 -14.11 1.26
CA GLY A 100 5.58 -12.79 0.63
C GLY A 100 5.07 -12.86 -0.82
N SER A 101 5.55 -13.85 -1.60
CA SER A 101 5.13 -14.03 -2.99
C SER A 101 3.68 -14.50 -3.12
N VAL A 102 3.23 -15.43 -2.29
CA VAL A 102 1.82 -15.87 -2.23
C VAL A 102 0.91 -14.71 -1.82
N ASN A 103 1.34 -13.90 -0.85
CA ASN A 103 0.61 -12.71 -0.42
C ASN A 103 0.43 -11.68 -1.54
N GLN A 104 1.48 -11.43 -2.33
CA GLN A 104 1.39 -10.52 -3.48
C GLN A 104 0.57 -11.11 -4.63
N LEU A 105 0.66 -12.41 -4.88
CA LEU A 105 -0.21 -13.13 -5.81
C LEU A 105 -1.69 -12.90 -5.45
N LEU A 106 -2.05 -13.11 -4.18
CA LEU A 106 -3.39 -12.83 -3.68
C LEU A 106 -3.75 -11.34 -3.84
N ARG A 107 -2.88 -10.38 -3.55
CA ARG A 107 -3.21 -8.97 -3.76
C ARG A 107 -3.55 -8.65 -5.22
N TRP A 108 -2.70 -9.07 -6.16
CA TRP A 108 -2.91 -8.81 -7.58
C TRP A 108 -4.12 -9.55 -8.17
N GLY A 109 -4.40 -10.77 -7.70
CA GLY A 109 -5.64 -11.46 -8.04
C GLY A 109 -6.88 -10.69 -7.59
N LEU A 110 -6.88 -10.11 -6.37
CA LEU A 110 -8.01 -9.35 -5.84
C LEU A 110 -8.24 -8.10 -6.67
N TYR A 111 -7.16 -7.39 -7.00
CA TYR A 111 -7.21 -6.21 -7.86
C TYR A 111 -7.74 -6.57 -9.25
N GLY A 112 -7.37 -7.71 -9.81
CA GLY A 112 -7.91 -8.23 -11.08
C GLY A 112 -9.41 -8.50 -11.01
N LEU A 113 -9.87 -9.26 -10.00
CA LEU A 113 -11.31 -9.54 -9.79
C LEU A 113 -12.13 -8.27 -9.58
N PHE A 114 -11.59 -7.34 -8.77
CA PHE A 114 -12.20 -6.05 -8.52
C PHE A 114 -12.30 -5.21 -9.80
N THR A 115 -11.24 -5.16 -10.61
CA THR A 115 -11.21 -4.42 -11.89
C THR A 115 -12.27 -4.95 -12.85
N VAL A 116 -12.34 -6.27 -13.02
CA VAL A 116 -13.35 -6.90 -13.89
C VAL A 116 -14.77 -6.58 -13.38
N SER A 117 -14.99 -6.64 -12.08
CA SER A 117 -16.30 -6.32 -11.48
C SER A 117 -16.66 -4.85 -11.64
N ALA A 118 -15.73 -3.93 -11.40
CA ALA A 118 -15.92 -2.49 -11.53
C ALA A 118 -16.18 -2.07 -12.99
N VAL A 119 -15.42 -2.60 -13.95
CA VAL A 119 -15.65 -2.33 -15.38
C VAL A 119 -16.96 -2.94 -15.86
N THR A 120 -17.31 -4.16 -15.42
CA THR A 120 -18.62 -4.77 -15.70
C THR A 120 -19.76 -3.89 -15.16
N MET A 121 -19.58 -3.32 -13.97
CA MET A 121 -20.55 -2.39 -13.38
C MET A 121 -20.62 -1.08 -14.18
N ALA A 122 -19.50 -0.52 -14.61
CA ALA A 122 -19.43 0.71 -15.39
C ALA A 122 -20.20 0.65 -16.71
N ARG A 123 -20.39 -0.55 -17.27
CA ARG A 123 -21.16 -0.77 -18.51
C ARG A 123 -22.67 -0.79 -18.29
N ARG A 124 -23.17 -0.77 -17.05
CA ARG A 124 -24.61 -0.78 -16.72
C ARG A 124 -25.16 0.64 -16.62
N LYS A 125 -26.47 0.79 -16.90
CA LYS A 125 -27.21 2.06 -16.81
C LYS A 125 -27.10 2.74 -15.44
N GLU A 126 -27.19 1.98 -14.35
CA GLU A 126 -27.08 2.48 -12.96
C GLU A 126 -25.63 2.53 -12.45
N GLY A 127 -24.69 1.88 -13.14
CA GLY A 127 -23.33 1.68 -12.67
C GLY A 127 -22.56 2.97 -12.40
N LYS A 128 -22.78 4.00 -13.22
CA LYS A 128 -22.19 5.34 -13.00
C LYS A 128 -22.53 5.91 -11.63
N MET A 129 -23.79 5.77 -11.19
CA MET A 129 -24.24 6.30 -9.91
C MET A 129 -23.66 5.49 -8.75
N ILE A 130 -23.62 4.16 -8.88
CA ILE A 130 -23.06 3.25 -7.87
C ILE A 130 -21.56 3.49 -7.68
N LEU A 131 -20.80 3.60 -8.78
CA LEU A 131 -19.37 3.89 -8.75
C LEU A 131 -19.07 5.26 -8.11
N ALA A 132 -19.87 6.28 -8.45
CA ALA A 132 -19.77 7.60 -7.82
C ALA A 132 -20.08 7.55 -6.32
N ALA A 133 -21.14 6.82 -5.94
CA ALA A 133 -21.52 6.65 -4.55
C ALA A 133 -20.40 5.95 -3.77
N ALA A 134 -19.84 4.85 -4.28
CA ALA A 134 -18.72 4.14 -3.68
C ALA A 134 -17.52 5.09 -3.43
N TRP A 135 -17.12 5.85 -4.45
CA TRP A 135 -16.03 6.83 -4.33
C TRP A 135 -16.29 7.89 -3.26
N HIS A 136 -17.49 8.47 -3.23
CA HIS A 136 -17.84 9.51 -2.24
C HIS A 136 -18.05 8.97 -0.83
N THR A 137 -18.59 7.76 -0.69
CA THR A 137 -18.74 7.11 0.61
C THR A 137 -17.37 6.83 1.22
N VAL A 138 -16.41 6.32 0.43
CA VAL A 138 -15.04 6.10 0.93
C VAL A 138 -14.37 7.41 1.33
N GLY A 139 -14.42 8.43 0.48
CA GLY A 139 -13.83 9.74 0.81
C GLY A 139 -14.46 10.38 2.04
N GLY A 140 -15.79 10.33 2.15
CA GLY A 140 -16.55 10.83 3.29
C GLY A 140 -16.25 10.06 4.58
N LEU A 141 -16.16 8.72 4.50
CA LEU A 141 -15.80 7.88 5.64
C LEU A 141 -14.41 8.22 6.17
N LEU A 142 -13.40 8.20 5.30
CA LEU A 142 -12.00 8.44 5.70
C LEU A 142 -11.79 9.84 6.27
N CYS A 143 -12.34 10.87 5.61
CA CYS A 143 -12.20 12.25 6.07
C CYS A 143 -13.03 12.52 7.33
N GLY A 144 -14.29 12.06 7.33
CA GLY A 144 -15.23 12.24 8.43
C GLY A 144 -14.75 11.57 9.70
N SER A 145 -14.35 10.30 9.64
CA SER A 145 -13.83 9.59 10.81
C SER A 145 -12.56 10.25 11.37
N ALA A 146 -11.67 10.73 10.49
CA ALA A 146 -10.44 11.40 10.90
C ALA A 146 -10.72 12.75 11.61
N LEU A 147 -11.60 13.58 11.07
CA LEU A 147 -11.97 14.86 11.71
C LEU A 147 -12.75 14.63 13.01
N LEU A 148 -13.68 13.66 13.05
CA LEU A 148 -14.39 13.30 14.27
C LEU A 148 -13.45 12.79 15.38
N ALA A 149 -12.35 12.12 15.01
CA ALA A 149 -11.30 11.74 15.95
C ALA A 149 -10.56 12.96 16.53
N VAL A 150 -10.24 13.97 15.71
CA VAL A 150 -9.60 15.23 16.17
C VAL A 150 -10.48 15.99 17.17
N TYR A 151 -11.80 15.95 17.00
CA TYR A 151 -12.75 16.59 17.92
C TYR A 151 -13.21 15.69 19.08
N GLY A 152 -12.59 14.52 19.27
CA GLY A 152 -12.89 13.61 20.38
C GLY A 152 -14.26 12.94 20.33
N VAL A 153 -14.97 13.01 19.19
CA VAL A 153 -16.27 12.35 18.99
C VAL A 153 -16.10 10.85 18.76
N LEU A 154 -15.04 10.47 18.05
CA LEU A 154 -14.71 9.08 17.75
C LEU A 154 -13.36 8.72 18.36
N SER A 155 -13.33 7.75 19.28
CA SER A 155 -12.09 7.27 19.89
C SER A 155 -11.32 6.38 18.91
N MET A 156 -10.27 6.93 18.31
CA MET A 156 -9.38 6.21 17.41
C MET A 156 -7.91 6.40 17.84
N PRO A 157 -7.31 5.42 18.54
CA PRO A 157 -6.01 5.61 19.20
C PRO A 157 -4.87 5.92 18.21
N TYR A 158 -4.96 5.45 16.96
CA TYR A 158 -3.91 5.63 15.95
C TYR A 158 -4.29 6.61 14.83
N ALA A 159 -5.40 7.34 14.97
CA ALA A 159 -5.82 8.33 13.97
C ALA A 159 -4.90 9.56 13.93
N ILE A 160 -4.17 9.84 15.01
CA ILE A 160 -3.27 10.97 15.15
C ILE A 160 -1.88 10.46 15.55
N ALA A 161 -0.87 10.80 14.75
CA ALA A 161 0.52 10.48 15.03
C ALA A 161 1.22 11.67 15.70
N HIS A 162 1.53 11.55 16.99
CA HIS A 162 2.26 12.56 17.76
C HIS A 162 3.78 12.36 17.66
N THR A 163 4.53 13.45 17.55
CA THR A 163 5.99 13.41 17.49
C THR A 163 6.61 14.73 17.95
N SER A 164 7.71 14.65 18.69
CA SER A 164 8.53 15.82 19.06
C SER A 164 9.56 16.18 17.98
N ASN A 165 9.70 15.39 16.92
CA ASN A 165 10.70 15.61 15.89
C ASN A 165 10.16 16.59 14.82
N PRO A 166 10.74 17.80 14.68
CA PRO A 166 10.27 18.80 13.73
C PRO A 166 10.46 18.38 12.25
N GLY A 167 11.37 17.43 11.98
CA GLY A 167 11.53 16.82 10.66
C GLY A 167 10.41 15.84 10.30
N ILE A 168 9.70 15.30 11.30
CA ILE A 168 8.55 14.39 11.10
C ILE A 168 7.24 15.17 11.09
N SER A 169 7.05 16.15 11.99
CA SER A 169 5.89 17.05 12.00
C SER A 169 6.26 18.48 12.37
N ALA A 170 5.74 19.47 11.65
CA ALA A 170 5.93 20.89 12.02
C ALA A 170 5.09 21.29 13.24
N THR A 171 3.92 20.67 13.38
CA THR A 171 2.92 21.05 14.39
C THR A 171 2.88 20.08 15.58
N GLY A 172 3.76 19.07 15.59
CA GLY A 172 3.86 18.06 16.65
C GLY A 172 2.84 16.93 16.57
N ALA A 173 1.87 17.01 15.64
CA ALA A 173 0.85 16.00 15.43
C ALA A 173 0.44 15.92 13.96
N ARG A 174 0.15 14.71 13.48
CA ARG A 174 -0.22 14.47 12.07
C ARG A 174 -1.47 13.61 11.97
N LEU A 175 -2.39 14.03 11.12
CA LEU A 175 -3.63 13.30 10.88
C LEU A 175 -3.40 12.11 9.95
N ALA A 176 -3.79 10.93 10.41
CA ALA A 176 -3.70 9.66 9.69
C ALA A 176 -5.07 8.99 9.45
N GLY A 177 -6.05 9.28 10.32
CA GLY A 177 -7.39 8.70 10.24
C GLY A 177 -7.36 7.17 10.31
N LEU A 178 -8.32 6.54 9.62
CA LEU A 178 -8.47 5.07 9.58
C LEU A 178 -7.29 4.34 8.91
N LEU A 179 -6.42 5.05 8.18
CA LEU A 179 -5.25 4.42 7.55
C LEU A 179 -4.07 4.29 8.48
N GLU A 180 -4.05 5.03 9.60
CA GLU A 180 -2.97 5.02 10.59
C GLU A 180 -1.58 5.42 10.01
N TYR A 181 -1.55 5.88 8.76
CA TYR A 181 -0.38 6.36 8.06
C TYR A 181 -0.65 7.72 7.38
N PRO A 182 -0.11 8.83 7.94
CA PRO A 182 -0.41 10.18 7.46
C PRO A 182 -0.12 10.44 5.98
N ASN A 183 0.91 9.83 5.40
CA ASN A 183 1.31 10.15 4.02
C ASN A 183 0.29 9.64 2.99
N THR A 184 -0.11 8.38 3.10
CA THR A 184 -1.13 7.79 2.23
C THR A 184 -2.51 8.38 2.49
N PHE A 185 -2.83 8.71 3.75
CA PHE A 185 -4.05 9.48 4.07
C PHE A 185 -4.06 10.83 3.36
N GLY A 186 -2.98 11.61 3.44
CA GLY A 186 -2.83 12.87 2.73
C GLY A 186 -2.98 12.71 1.22
N MET A 187 -2.36 11.69 0.63
CA MET A 187 -2.49 11.38 -0.80
C MET A 187 -3.95 11.14 -1.22
N LEU A 188 -4.71 10.35 -0.44
CA LEU A 188 -6.14 10.15 -0.72
C LEU A 188 -6.96 11.42 -0.55
N MET A 189 -6.70 12.23 0.49
CA MET A 189 -7.38 13.53 0.66
C MET A 189 -7.10 14.47 -0.52
N ALA A 190 -5.88 14.48 -1.05
CA ALA A 190 -5.54 15.20 -2.27
C ALA A 190 -6.33 14.67 -3.48
N ALA A 191 -6.41 13.36 -3.67
CA ALA A 191 -7.18 12.76 -4.77
C ALA A 191 -8.66 13.14 -4.69
N PHE A 192 -9.30 13.01 -3.51
CA PHE A 192 -10.69 13.41 -3.32
C PHE A 192 -10.90 14.92 -3.49
N LEU A 193 -9.99 15.75 -2.98
CA LEU A 193 -10.06 17.21 -3.16
C LEU A 193 -10.02 17.61 -4.63
N LEU A 194 -9.06 17.08 -5.40
CA LEU A 194 -8.96 17.38 -6.83
C LEU A 194 -10.19 16.87 -7.59
N GLU A 195 -10.72 15.71 -7.24
CA GLU A 195 -11.93 15.20 -7.87
C GLU A 195 -13.10 16.16 -7.67
N ARG A 196 -13.34 16.66 -6.43
CA ARG A 196 -14.37 17.66 -6.15
C ARG A 196 -14.15 18.96 -6.91
N LEU A 197 -12.91 19.46 -6.93
CA LEU A 197 -12.56 20.70 -7.61
C LEU A 197 -12.85 20.63 -9.12
N PHE A 198 -12.42 19.57 -9.79
CA PHE A 198 -12.65 19.41 -11.23
C PHE A 198 -14.10 19.05 -11.57
N ALA A 199 -14.82 18.37 -10.66
CA ALA A 199 -16.25 18.09 -10.82
C ALA A 199 -17.11 19.38 -10.85
N LEU A 200 -16.70 20.44 -10.14
CA LEU A 200 -17.39 21.73 -10.17
C LEU A 200 -17.46 22.32 -11.59
N SER A 201 -16.44 22.11 -12.43
CA SER A 201 -16.44 22.60 -13.82
C SER A 201 -17.63 22.08 -14.64
N ALA A 202 -18.07 20.84 -14.41
CA ALA A 202 -19.23 20.26 -15.06
C ALA A 202 -20.53 20.84 -14.50
N MET A 203 -20.57 21.12 -13.19
CA MET A 203 -21.74 21.73 -12.54
C MET A 203 -21.95 23.17 -13.02
N PHE A 204 -20.88 23.95 -13.14
CA PHE A 204 -20.91 25.33 -13.67
C PHE A 204 -21.47 25.41 -15.09
N ARG A 205 -21.18 24.41 -15.94
CA ARG A 205 -21.72 24.31 -17.31
C ARG A 205 -23.24 24.08 -17.36
N GLN A 206 -23.80 23.42 -16.35
CA GLN A 206 -25.19 22.98 -16.34
C GLN A 206 -26.09 23.82 -15.42
N LEU A 207 -25.70 25.04 -15.04
CA LEU A 207 -26.54 25.89 -14.19
C LEU A 207 -27.69 26.54 -14.98
N PRO A 208 -28.96 26.16 -14.73
CA PRO A 208 -30.07 27.08 -14.92
C PRO A 208 -30.03 28.21 -13.87
N ALA A 209 -30.80 29.27 -14.08
CA ALA A 209 -30.82 30.48 -13.23
C ALA A 209 -31.06 30.20 -11.73
N ALA A 210 -31.69 29.07 -11.37
CA ALA A 210 -31.98 28.64 -10.00
C ALA A 210 -31.02 27.54 -9.43
N GLY A 211 -29.94 27.17 -10.13
CA GLY A 211 -29.11 25.97 -9.86
C GLY A 211 -28.15 26.00 -8.65
N GLY A 212 -28.34 26.90 -7.67
CA GLY A 212 -27.39 27.10 -6.55
C GLY A 212 -27.17 25.88 -5.65
N ALA A 213 -28.22 25.10 -5.39
CA ALA A 213 -28.17 23.94 -4.49
C ALA A 213 -27.27 22.80 -5.02
N ARG A 214 -27.11 22.67 -6.34
CA ARG A 214 -26.21 21.66 -6.93
C ARG A 214 -24.73 22.03 -6.73
N LEU A 215 -24.39 23.31 -6.89
CA LEU A 215 -23.04 23.82 -6.63
C LEU A 215 -22.67 23.70 -5.15
N LEU A 216 -23.58 24.10 -4.25
CA LEU A 216 -23.37 24.00 -2.80
C LEU A 216 -23.07 22.55 -2.37
N ARG A 217 -23.88 21.59 -2.86
CA ARG A 217 -23.63 20.16 -2.59
C ARG A 217 -22.31 19.66 -3.15
N GLY A 218 -21.94 20.08 -4.36
CA GLY A 218 -20.68 19.68 -4.99
C GLY A 218 -19.45 20.24 -4.29
N ALA A 219 -19.57 21.43 -3.70
CA ALA A 219 -18.48 22.10 -2.99
C ALA A 219 -18.35 21.71 -1.51
N LEU A 220 -19.39 21.10 -0.92
CA LEU A 220 -19.46 20.80 0.51
C LEU A 220 -18.21 20.08 1.03
N GLN A 221 -17.60 19.21 0.21
CA GLN A 221 -16.46 18.40 0.61
C GLN A 221 -15.09 19.09 0.39
N LEU A 222 -15.03 20.27 -0.23
CA LEU A 222 -13.76 20.95 -0.52
C LEU A 222 -12.97 21.30 0.74
N LEU A 223 -13.62 21.95 1.71
CA LEU A 223 -12.99 22.36 2.95
C LEU A 223 -12.51 21.16 3.79
N PRO A 224 -13.33 20.15 4.12
CA PRO A 224 -12.86 19.05 4.96
C PRO A 224 -11.73 18.24 4.29
N TYR A 225 -11.77 17.99 2.98
CA TYR A 225 -10.67 17.32 2.28
C TYR A 225 -9.39 18.17 2.25
N ALA A 226 -9.50 19.48 2.01
CA ALA A 226 -8.34 20.37 2.05
C ALA A 226 -7.74 20.47 3.46
N ALA A 227 -8.57 20.59 4.49
CA ALA A 227 -8.11 20.61 5.88
C ALA A 227 -7.41 19.30 6.24
N ALA A 228 -8.02 18.15 5.94
CA ALA A 228 -7.43 16.84 6.21
C ALA A 228 -6.10 16.61 5.45
N LEU A 229 -5.99 17.07 4.19
CA LEU A 229 -4.74 17.07 3.44
C LEU A 229 -3.65 17.89 4.13
N LEU A 230 -3.98 19.09 4.62
CA LEU A 230 -3.02 19.95 5.32
C LEU A 230 -2.61 19.32 6.67
N LEU A 231 -3.55 18.82 7.45
CA LEU A 231 -3.31 18.20 8.77
C LEU A 231 -2.52 16.88 8.67
N SER A 232 -2.54 16.21 7.51
CA SER A 232 -1.66 15.05 7.27
C SER A 232 -0.17 15.42 7.27
N GLU A 233 0.13 16.70 7.01
CA GLU A 233 1.45 17.23 6.74
C GLU A 233 2.24 16.39 5.71
N SER A 234 1.60 15.75 4.74
CA SER A 234 2.35 14.99 3.73
C SER A 234 2.95 15.91 2.67
N ARG A 235 4.27 16.19 2.75
CA ARG A 235 4.99 16.99 1.74
C ARG A 235 4.85 16.40 0.34
N GLY A 236 4.96 15.07 0.25
CA GLY A 236 4.74 14.35 -1.00
C GLY A 236 3.34 14.60 -1.54
N ALA A 237 2.30 14.55 -0.68
CA ALA A 237 0.92 14.70 -1.13
C ALA A 237 0.64 16.14 -1.57
N TRP A 238 1.17 17.14 -0.88
CA TRP A 238 1.07 18.54 -1.29
C TRP A 238 1.72 18.78 -2.66
N LEU A 239 2.93 18.24 -2.87
CA LEU A 239 3.64 18.35 -4.14
C LEU A 239 2.89 17.61 -5.26
N ALA A 240 2.47 16.37 -5.03
CA ALA A 240 1.71 15.57 -5.99
C ALA A 240 0.39 16.25 -6.36
N ALA A 241 -0.33 16.79 -5.37
CA ALA A 241 -1.56 17.56 -5.58
C ALA A 241 -1.29 18.83 -6.40
N GLY A 242 -0.23 19.58 -6.09
CA GLY A 242 0.14 20.79 -6.82
C GLY A 242 0.52 20.52 -8.28
N VAL A 243 1.34 19.50 -8.53
CA VAL A 243 1.73 19.09 -9.89
C VAL A 243 0.52 18.57 -10.67
N ALA A 244 -0.32 17.73 -10.06
CA ALA A 244 -1.52 17.20 -10.69
C ALA A 244 -2.56 18.31 -10.97
N LEU A 245 -2.73 19.26 -10.05
CA LEU A 245 -3.56 20.44 -10.24
C LEU A 245 -3.05 21.28 -11.40
N ALA A 246 -1.76 21.59 -11.45
CA ALA A 246 -1.15 22.37 -12.53
C ALA A 246 -1.35 21.70 -13.90
N ALA A 247 -1.12 20.38 -13.99
CA ALA A 247 -1.38 19.60 -15.20
C ALA A 247 -2.87 19.64 -15.60
N GLY A 248 -3.78 19.48 -14.65
CA GLY A 248 -5.22 19.57 -14.89
C GLY A 248 -5.68 20.96 -15.33
N LEU A 249 -5.12 22.02 -14.75
CA LEU A 249 -5.39 23.40 -15.14
C LEU A 249 -4.87 23.70 -16.55
N ALA A 250 -3.73 23.12 -16.94
CA ALA A 250 -3.23 23.22 -18.30
C ALA A 250 -4.20 22.56 -19.30
N LEU A 251 -4.78 21.40 -18.95
CA LEU A 251 -5.72 20.66 -19.79
C LEU A 251 -7.11 21.32 -19.88
N GLU A 252 -7.60 21.92 -18.79
CA GLU A 252 -8.98 22.42 -18.67
C GLU A 252 -9.06 23.94 -18.39
N ARG A 253 -8.02 24.71 -18.77
CA ARG A 253 -7.82 26.14 -18.41
C ARG A 253 -9.07 26.99 -18.55
N ARG A 254 -9.76 26.90 -19.69
CA ARG A 254 -10.94 27.72 -20.01
C ARG A 254 -12.14 27.42 -19.10
N ARG A 255 -12.19 26.23 -18.49
CA ARG A 255 -13.32 25.75 -17.69
C ARG A 255 -13.11 25.89 -16.19
N MET A 256 -11.88 26.11 -15.75
CA MET A 256 -11.51 26.06 -14.33
C MET A 256 -11.53 27.41 -13.59
N LEU A 257 -11.61 28.53 -14.30
CA LEU A 257 -11.61 29.87 -13.69
C LEU A 257 -12.73 30.08 -12.66
N ALA A 258 -13.98 29.79 -13.03
CA ALA A 258 -15.12 29.94 -12.11
C ALA A 258 -15.08 28.93 -10.93
N PRO A 259 -14.78 27.63 -11.14
CA PRO A 259 -14.53 26.69 -10.05
C PRO A 259 -13.44 27.14 -9.07
N LEU A 260 -12.30 27.65 -9.57
CA LEU A 260 -11.20 28.13 -8.72
C LEU A 260 -11.61 29.33 -7.87
N LEU A 261 -12.33 30.28 -8.47
CA LEU A 261 -12.84 31.43 -7.73
C LEU A 261 -13.82 31.01 -6.62
N TYR A 262 -14.70 30.05 -6.91
CA TYR A 262 -15.59 29.48 -5.90
C TYR A 262 -14.79 28.79 -4.78
N ALA A 263 -13.79 27.99 -5.15
CA ALA A 263 -12.99 27.19 -4.21
C ALA A 263 -12.05 28.03 -3.34
N ALA A 264 -11.73 29.27 -3.73
CA ALA A 264 -10.84 30.15 -2.98
C ALA A 264 -11.27 30.32 -1.51
N ALA A 265 -12.57 30.50 -1.24
CA ALA A 265 -13.07 30.66 0.12
C ALA A 265 -13.03 29.34 0.94
N PRO A 266 -13.53 28.19 0.47
CA PRO A 266 -13.35 26.90 1.16
C PRO A 266 -11.88 26.52 1.43
N LEU A 267 -10.96 26.80 0.50
CA LEU A 267 -9.53 26.54 0.68
C LEU A 267 -8.91 27.48 1.71
N ALA A 268 -9.30 28.76 1.73
CA ALA A 268 -8.88 29.69 2.79
C ALA A 268 -9.44 29.27 4.16
N GLY A 269 -10.71 28.83 4.22
CA GLY A 269 -11.31 28.26 5.43
C GLY A 269 -10.57 27.02 5.93
N ALA A 270 -10.14 26.14 5.02
CA ALA A 270 -9.30 24.99 5.35
C ALA A 270 -7.93 25.39 5.92
N ALA A 271 -7.31 26.46 5.40
CA ALA A 271 -6.06 27.00 5.94
C ALA A 271 -6.23 27.58 7.36
N VAL A 272 -7.36 28.24 7.63
CA VAL A 272 -7.71 28.73 8.98
C VAL A 272 -7.87 27.55 9.94
N LEU A 273 -8.62 26.52 9.55
CA LEU A 273 -8.78 25.31 10.34
C LEU A 273 -7.44 24.59 10.56
N TYR A 274 -6.62 24.48 9.52
CA TYR A 274 -5.29 23.90 9.63
C TYR A 274 -4.48 24.61 10.72
N ARG A 275 -4.40 25.94 10.69
CA ARG A 275 -3.69 26.73 11.70
C ARG A 275 -4.25 26.54 13.10
N GLN A 276 -5.57 26.57 13.26
CA GLN A 276 -6.24 26.39 14.55
C GLN A 276 -5.95 24.99 15.13
N LEU A 277 -6.15 23.94 14.34
CA LEU A 277 -5.98 22.56 14.78
C LEU A 277 -4.50 22.22 15.01
N ALA A 278 -3.61 22.77 14.19
CA ALA A 278 -2.15 22.69 14.38
C ALA A 278 -1.71 23.31 15.72
N SER A 279 -2.21 24.51 16.05
CA SER A 279 -1.87 25.17 17.32
C SER A 279 -2.33 24.39 18.55
N ALA A 280 -3.38 23.58 18.41
CA ALA A 280 -3.91 22.71 19.45
C ALA A 280 -3.32 21.29 19.39
N THR A 281 -2.28 21.05 18.58
CA THR A 281 -1.66 19.72 18.38
C THR A 281 -2.67 18.59 18.10
N LEU A 282 -3.77 18.93 17.41
CA LEU A 282 -4.92 18.06 17.13
C LEU A 282 -5.68 17.54 18.38
N ALA A 283 -5.51 18.20 19.53
CA ALA A 283 -6.19 17.92 20.80
C ALA A 283 -7.17 19.05 21.14
N VAL A 284 -8.32 19.09 20.47
CA VAL A 284 -9.28 20.20 20.59
C VAL A 284 -10.42 19.87 21.56
N GLN A 285 -10.92 20.88 22.26
CA GLN A 285 -12.16 20.74 23.03
C GLN A 285 -13.35 20.43 22.11
N PRO A 286 -14.15 19.37 22.38
CA PRO A 286 -15.16 18.87 21.44
C PRO A 286 -16.18 19.93 21.00
N TRP A 287 -16.92 20.54 21.93
CA TRP A 287 -18.05 21.41 21.59
C TRP A 287 -17.64 22.75 20.94
N PRO A 288 -16.72 23.55 21.51
CA PRO A 288 -16.27 24.78 20.86
C PRO A 288 -15.59 24.48 19.51
N GLY A 289 -14.86 23.37 19.44
CA GLY A 289 -14.19 22.92 18.22
C GLY A 289 -15.17 22.57 17.10
N LEU A 290 -16.22 21.79 17.40
CA LEU A 290 -17.24 21.41 16.42
C LEU A 290 -18.04 22.61 15.93
N LEU A 291 -18.35 23.57 16.82
CA LEU A 291 -19.01 24.82 16.43
C LEU A 291 -18.11 25.67 15.52
N ALA A 292 -16.83 25.78 15.83
CA ALA A 292 -15.86 26.47 14.97
C ALA A 292 -15.73 25.79 13.60
N LEU A 293 -15.65 24.46 13.56
CA LEU A 293 -15.66 23.69 12.32
C LEU A 293 -16.91 24.00 11.49
N ALA A 294 -18.10 23.88 12.09
CA ALA A 294 -19.37 24.11 11.40
C ALA A 294 -19.47 25.55 10.89
N GLY A 295 -19.06 26.54 11.69
CA GLY A 295 -19.07 27.95 11.33
C GLY A 295 -18.13 28.28 10.17
N VAL A 296 -16.86 27.85 10.25
CA VAL A 296 -15.89 28.05 9.16
C VAL A 296 -16.31 27.29 7.90
N TRP A 297 -16.87 26.09 8.07
CA TRP A 297 -17.34 25.27 6.96
C TRP A 297 -18.53 25.91 6.23
N ALA A 298 -19.60 26.24 6.94
CA ALA A 298 -20.76 26.89 6.35
C ALA A 298 -20.41 28.28 5.78
N GLY A 299 -19.67 29.09 6.55
CA GLY A 299 -19.27 30.44 6.15
C GLY A 299 -18.41 30.47 4.89
N SER A 300 -17.42 29.57 4.77
CA SER A 300 -16.55 29.52 3.59
C SER A 300 -17.26 29.03 2.32
N ILE A 301 -18.20 28.09 2.44
CA ILE A 301 -19.04 27.64 1.32
C ILE A 301 -19.97 28.76 0.85
N LEU A 302 -20.61 29.46 1.78
CA LEU A 302 -21.46 30.62 1.48
C LEU A 302 -20.67 31.77 0.86
N ALA A 303 -19.46 32.04 1.35
CA ALA A 303 -18.56 33.05 0.78
C ALA A 303 -18.15 32.68 -0.65
N GLY A 304 -17.76 31.42 -0.91
CA GLY A 304 -17.42 30.94 -2.26
C GLY A 304 -18.61 31.06 -3.23
N HIS A 305 -19.81 30.74 -2.75
CA HIS A 305 -21.04 30.94 -3.50
C HIS A 305 -21.32 32.42 -3.80
N GLY A 306 -21.13 33.30 -2.82
CA GLY A 306 -21.23 34.76 -2.97
C GLY A 306 -20.26 35.31 -4.01
N LEU A 307 -18.98 34.93 -3.95
CA LEU A 307 -17.97 35.29 -4.96
C LEU A 307 -18.38 34.85 -6.36
N SER A 308 -18.90 33.63 -6.50
CA SER A 308 -19.34 33.13 -7.79
C SER A 308 -20.55 33.89 -8.36
N ARG A 309 -21.47 34.34 -7.50
CA ARG A 309 -22.61 35.19 -7.90
C ARG A 309 -22.14 36.57 -8.34
N LEU A 310 -21.25 37.19 -7.58
CA LEU A 310 -20.67 38.51 -7.90
C LEU A 310 -19.90 38.49 -9.22
N ALA A 311 -19.11 37.44 -9.46
CA ALA A 311 -18.34 37.27 -10.70
C ALA A 311 -19.23 37.10 -11.95
N ARG A 312 -20.47 36.63 -11.78
CA ARG A 312 -21.46 36.45 -12.85
C ARG A 312 -22.41 37.63 -13.02
N SER A 313 -22.28 38.66 -12.19
CA SER A 313 -23.14 39.85 -12.28
C SER A 313 -22.82 40.71 -13.52
N GLY A 314 -23.85 41.41 -14.03
CA GLY A 314 -23.70 42.32 -15.18
C GLY A 314 -22.85 43.55 -14.88
N ALA A 315 -22.73 43.94 -13.62
CA ALA A 315 -21.99 45.12 -13.18
C ALA A 315 -20.47 44.86 -13.09
N ALA A 316 -19.67 45.69 -13.77
CA ALA A 316 -18.21 45.55 -13.81
C ALA A 316 -17.55 45.66 -12.42
N GLY A 317 -18.05 46.53 -11.54
CA GLY A 317 -17.54 46.70 -10.17
C GLY A 317 -17.65 45.42 -9.34
N HIS A 318 -18.82 44.76 -9.37
CA HIS A 318 -19.04 43.49 -8.67
C HIS A 318 -18.14 42.36 -9.19
N ARG A 319 -17.88 42.31 -10.50
CA ARG A 319 -16.92 41.34 -11.07
C ARG A 319 -15.50 41.58 -10.58
N ARG A 320 -15.04 42.84 -10.60
CA ARG A 320 -13.70 43.22 -10.09
C ARG A 320 -13.57 42.83 -8.62
N LEU A 321 -14.56 43.18 -7.80
CA LEU A 321 -14.62 42.82 -6.39
C LEU A 321 -14.51 41.31 -6.15
N ALA A 322 -15.23 40.50 -6.94
CA ALA A 322 -15.18 39.05 -6.80
C ALA A 322 -13.76 38.50 -7.03
N TRP A 323 -13.11 38.93 -8.11
CA TRP A 323 -11.76 38.47 -8.44
C TRP A 323 -10.70 38.99 -7.47
N THR A 324 -10.79 40.23 -7.00
CA THR A 324 -9.87 40.76 -5.99
C THR A 324 -10.04 40.04 -4.65
N ALA A 325 -11.28 39.87 -4.18
CA ALA A 325 -11.57 39.15 -2.94
C ALA A 325 -11.13 37.67 -3.03
N GLY A 326 -11.38 37.01 -4.15
CA GLY A 326 -10.91 35.65 -4.41
C GLY A 326 -9.38 35.54 -4.40
N GLY A 327 -8.69 36.50 -5.04
CA GLY A 327 -7.23 36.58 -5.03
C GLY A 327 -6.66 36.80 -3.63
N VAL A 328 -7.26 37.71 -2.84
CA VAL A 328 -6.86 37.96 -1.45
C VAL A 328 -7.06 36.72 -0.59
N LEU A 329 -8.19 36.01 -0.72
CA LEU A 329 -8.43 34.76 0.02
C LEU A 329 -7.41 33.68 -0.32
N ALA A 330 -7.08 33.52 -1.61
CA ALA A 330 -6.06 32.56 -2.04
C ALA A 330 -4.67 32.92 -1.49
N ALA A 331 -4.29 34.20 -1.55
CA ALA A 331 -3.02 34.69 -1.02
C ALA A 331 -2.93 34.53 0.51
N ALA A 332 -3.96 34.95 1.24
CA ALA A 332 -4.03 34.82 2.70
C ALA A 332 -4.03 33.36 3.16
N GLY A 333 -4.78 32.49 2.48
CA GLY A 333 -4.78 31.05 2.76
C GLY A 333 -3.42 30.41 2.52
N THR A 334 -2.75 30.76 1.42
CA THR A 334 -1.39 30.27 1.10
C THR A 334 -0.38 30.75 2.15
N ALA A 335 -0.43 32.03 2.53
CA ALA A 335 0.42 32.58 3.57
C ALA A 335 0.19 31.89 4.92
N ALA A 336 -1.07 31.63 5.30
CA ALA A 336 -1.40 30.94 6.54
C ALA A 336 -0.84 29.50 6.57
N VAL A 337 -0.95 28.75 5.47
CA VAL A 337 -0.35 27.41 5.34
C VAL A 337 1.16 27.49 5.44
N PHE A 338 1.79 28.40 4.68
CA PHE A 338 3.25 28.54 4.66
C PHE A 338 3.81 28.87 6.04
N LEU A 339 3.23 29.85 6.74
CA LEU A 339 3.67 30.25 8.08
C LEU A 339 3.49 29.12 9.09
N THR A 340 2.39 28.36 9.02
CA THR A 340 2.13 27.24 9.93
C THR A 340 3.06 26.05 9.66
N ALA A 341 3.44 25.81 8.40
CA ALA A 341 4.24 24.66 7.97
C ALA A 341 5.71 25.01 7.65
N GLN A 342 6.19 26.21 8.00
CA GLN A 342 7.49 26.73 7.54
C GLN A 342 8.66 25.82 7.92
N GLU A 343 8.68 25.28 9.14
CA GLU A 343 9.69 24.32 9.61
C GLU A 343 9.76 23.07 8.74
N ARG A 344 8.63 22.64 8.18
CA ARG A 344 8.55 21.45 7.32
C ARG A 344 8.88 21.75 5.86
N ILE A 345 8.54 22.94 5.37
CA ILE A 345 8.75 23.37 3.98
C ILE A 345 10.21 23.78 3.77
N VAL A 346 10.76 24.58 4.69
CA VAL A 346 12.06 25.25 4.53
C VAL A 346 13.17 24.54 5.29
N ARG A 347 12.86 23.89 6.42
CA ARG A 347 13.85 23.29 7.34
C ARG A 347 13.71 21.75 7.36
N ASN A 348 14.73 21.06 7.86
CA ASN A 348 14.74 19.60 8.09
C ASN A 348 14.48 18.69 6.86
N PHE A 349 15.49 18.59 5.98
CA PHE A 349 15.54 17.63 4.87
C PHE A 349 16.01 16.21 5.29
N SER A 350 16.13 15.95 6.60
CA SER A 350 16.62 14.67 7.14
C SER A 350 15.85 13.44 6.61
N THR A 351 14.54 13.57 6.34
CA THR A 351 13.77 12.47 5.74
C THR A 351 14.10 12.24 4.27
N VAL A 352 14.52 13.28 3.53
CA VAL A 352 14.88 13.19 2.10
C VAL A 352 16.25 12.56 1.95
N SER A 353 17.25 13.02 2.72
CA SER A 353 18.58 12.40 2.73
C SER A 353 18.53 10.94 3.22
N ALA A 354 17.70 10.64 4.22
CA ALA A 354 17.46 9.27 4.67
C ALA A 354 16.87 8.37 3.57
N ARG A 355 15.92 8.87 2.77
CA ARG A 355 15.37 8.14 1.61
C ARG A 355 16.43 7.93 0.53
N GLY A 356 17.33 8.89 0.31
CA GLY A 356 18.44 8.74 -0.63
C GLY A 356 19.36 7.55 -0.29
N ALA A 357 19.68 7.34 0.99
CA ALA A 357 20.46 6.19 1.44
C ALA A 357 19.71 4.86 1.18
N ILE A 358 18.43 4.81 1.52
CA ILE A 358 17.54 3.65 1.27
C ILE A 358 17.50 3.32 -0.24
N TYR A 359 17.31 4.32 -1.10
CA TYR A 359 17.20 4.11 -2.54
C TYR A 359 18.51 3.59 -3.14
N ARG A 360 19.65 4.10 -2.67
CA ARG A 360 20.97 3.62 -3.09
C ARG A 360 21.18 2.15 -2.72
N ASP A 361 20.75 1.74 -1.53
CA ASP A 361 20.85 0.35 -1.09
C ASP A 361 19.85 -0.54 -1.83
N ALA A 362 18.64 -0.05 -2.13
CA ALA A 362 17.66 -0.74 -2.98
C ALA A 362 18.23 -1.02 -4.38
N TRP A 363 18.93 -0.05 -5.00
CA TRP A 363 19.59 -0.26 -6.28
C TRP A 363 20.66 -1.35 -6.26
N ARG A 364 21.32 -1.60 -5.12
CA ARG A 364 22.26 -2.72 -4.98
C ARG A 364 21.56 -4.07 -5.06
N LEU A 365 20.38 -4.20 -4.44
CA LEU A 365 19.55 -5.40 -4.53
C LEU A 365 18.97 -5.60 -5.93
N ILE A 366 18.48 -4.52 -6.57
CA ILE A 366 17.94 -4.59 -7.93
C ILE A 366 18.98 -5.15 -8.92
N ARG A 367 20.25 -4.76 -8.80
CA ARG A 367 21.33 -5.27 -9.66
C ARG A 367 21.58 -6.77 -9.54
N GLN A 368 21.18 -7.41 -8.44
CA GLN A 368 21.35 -8.85 -8.25
C GLN A 368 20.31 -9.67 -9.03
N ALA A 369 19.11 -9.13 -9.27
CA ALA A 369 18.03 -9.79 -9.99
C ALA A 369 17.20 -8.79 -10.83
N PRO A 370 17.79 -8.11 -11.82
CA PRO A 370 17.16 -6.95 -12.47
C PRO A 370 15.94 -7.31 -13.31
N TRP A 371 15.94 -8.48 -13.95
CA TRP A 371 14.88 -8.86 -14.90
C TRP A 371 13.62 -9.37 -14.23
N PHE A 372 13.80 -10.29 -13.27
CA PHE A 372 12.69 -11.02 -12.65
C PHE A 372 12.43 -10.62 -11.19
N GLY A 373 13.33 -9.87 -10.54
CA GLY A 373 13.21 -9.57 -9.11
C GLY A 373 13.46 -10.80 -8.23
N GLN A 374 13.12 -10.70 -6.94
CA GLN A 374 13.39 -11.76 -5.96
C GLN A 374 12.12 -12.27 -5.22
N GLY A 375 10.93 -11.87 -5.68
CA GLY A 375 9.63 -12.26 -5.14
C GLY A 375 9.05 -11.23 -4.16
N GLY A 376 7.90 -11.54 -3.56
CA GLY A 376 7.21 -10.60 -2.68
C GLY A 376 7.97 -10.30 -1.39
N GLU A 377 7.82 -9.08 -0.87
CA GLU A 377 8.48 -8.60 0.36
C GLU A 377 10.01 -8.57 0.32
N THR A 378 10.62 -8.48 -0.88
CA THR A 378 12.07 -8.51 -1.07
C THR A 378 12.79 -7.47 -0.21
N TRP A 379 12.32 -6.22 -0.21
CA TRP A 379 12.95 -5.16 0.58
C TRP A 379 12.90 -5.46 2.08
N ARG A 380 11.71 -5.81 2.59
CA ARG A 380 11.45 -6.05 4.01
C ARG A 380 12.40 -7.09 4.61
N LEU A 381 12.78 -8.10 3.83
CA LEU A 381 13.65 -9.19 4.25
C LEU A 381 15.13 -8.90 4.03
N SER A 382 15.48 -8.21 2.94
CA SER A 382 16.88 -8.11 2.50
C SER A 382 17.54 -6.76 2.82
N TYR A 383 16.79 -5.73 3.22
CA TYR A 383 17.39 -4.39 3.45
C TYR A 383 18.50 -4.43 4.52
N ARG A 384 18.36 -5.28 5.54
CA ARG A 384 19.33 -5.40 6.63
C ARG A 384 20.67 -5.99 6.18
N ALA A 385 20.68 -6.74 5.08
CA ALA A 385 21.89 -7.28 4.47
C ALA A 385 22.65 -6.21 3.68
N VAL A 386 21.92 -5.28 3.03
CA VAL A 386 22.52 -4.30 2.09
C VAL A 386 22.67 -2.88 2.64
N GLN A 387 22.04 -2.58 3.78
CA GLN A 387 21.99 -1.25 4.39
C GLN A 387 23.41 -0.63 4.49
N SER A 388 23.59 0.57 3.96
CA SER A 388 24.87 1.29 4.04
C SER A 388 25.13 1.88 5.41
N ASN A 389 24.07 2.16 6.17
CA ASN A 389 24.10 2.71 7.52
C ASN A 389 23.07 1.99 8.41
N PRO A 390 23.20 2.00 9.74
CA PRO A 390 22.29 1.34 10.68
C PRO A 390 20.93 2.06 10.82
N TYR A 391 20.18 2.20 9.73
CA TYR A 391 18.85 2.78 9.72
C TYR A 391 17.74 1.73 9.93
N VAL A 392 16.57 2.21 10.36
CA VAL A 392 15.33 1.42 10.37
C VAL A 392 14.48 1.86 9.18
N GLY A 393 14.11 0.91 8.32
CA GLY A 393 13.34 1.16 7.11
C GLY A 393 12.87 -0.12 6.45
N SER A 394 11.89 -0.80 7.04
CA SER A 394 11.30 -2.03 6.48
C SER A 394 10.51 -1.81 5.18
N GLN A 395 10.40 -0.56 4.74
CA GLN A 395 9.71 -0.13 3.54
C GLN A 395 10.65 0.75 2.71
N VAL A 396 10.68 0.54 1.40
CA VAL A 396 11.57 1.29 0.49
C VAL A 396 11.06 2.70 0.23
N HIS A 397 9.81 3.01 0.60
CA HIS A 397 9.13 4.29 0.38
C HIS A 397 9.10 4.73 -1.09
N SER A 398 8.94 3.76 -2.01
CA SER A 398 8.65 4.00 -3.41
C SER A 398 7.96 2.77 -3.98
N GLY A 399 6.71 2.90 -4.43
CA GLY A 399 5.97 1.80 -5.06
C GLY A 399 6.67 1.26 -6.30
N TYR A 400 7.39 2.11 -7.03
CA TYR A 400 8.18 1.73 -8.19
C TYR A 400 9.40 0.89 -7.82
N LEU A 401 10.18 1.31 -6.83
CA LEU A 401 11.32 0.52 -6.38
C LEU A 401 10.87 -0.80 -5.75
N ASP A 402 9.74 -0.82 -5.04
CA ASP A 402 9.19 -2.05 -4.47
C ASP A 402 8.80 -3.06 -5.58
N ILE A 403 8.11 -2.60 -6.62
CA ILE A 403 7.79 -3.44 -7.79
C ILE A 403 9.06 -3.94 -8.48
N LEU A 404 10.06 -3.08 -8.66
CA LEU A 404 11.33 -3.45 -9.30
C LEU A 404 12.12 -4.49 -8.48
N LEU A 405 12.13 -4.35 -7.15
CA LEU A 405 12.75 -5.32 -6.25
C LEU A 405 12.02 -6.67 -6.28
N ASN A 406 10.69 -6.64 -6.27
CA ASN A 406 9.89 -7.85 -6.16
C ASN A 406 9.83 -8.63 -7.48
N ILE A 407 9.57 -7.96 -8.61
CA ILE A 407 9.25 -8.60 -9.89
C ILE A 407 10.06 -8.05 -11.09
N GLY A 408 11.10 -7.27 -10.82
CA GLY A 408 12.07 -6.83 -11.82
C GLY A 408 11.51 -5.92 -12.91
N ILE A 409 12.30 -5.75 -13.97
CA ILE A 409 11.93 -4.96 -15.15
C ILE A 409 10.65 -5.52 -15.78
N LEU A 410 10.44 -6.84 -15.79
CA LEU A 410 9.24 -7.45 -16.34
C LEU A 410 7.97 -6.92 -15.63
N GLY A 411 7.93 -7.00 -14.30
CA GLY A 411 6.80 -6.51 -13.53
C GLY A 411 6.63 -5.00 -13.59
N MET A 412 7.73 -4.25 -13.67
CA MET A 412 7.70 -2.80 -13.88
C MET A 412 7.04 -2.45 -15.23
N LEU A 413 7.39 -3.13 -16.32
CA LEU A 413 6.79 -2.93 -17.64
C LEU A 413 5.29 -3.24 -17.63
N LEU A 414 4.88 -4.35 -17.01
CA LEU A 414 3.46 -4.69 -16.85
C LEU A 414 2.69 -3.63 -16.04
N THR A 415 3.33 -3.08 -15.01
CA THR A 415 2.78 -1.98 -14.22
C THR A 415 2.63 -0.71 -15.05
N PHE A 416 3.64 -0.34 -15.85
CA PHE A 416 3.54 0.81 -16.75
C PHE A 416 2.46 0.61 -17.83
N LEU A 417 2.29 -0.61 -18.35
CA LEU A 417 1.19 -0.93 -19.26
C LEU A 417 -0.18 -0.74 -18.58
N LEU A 418 -0.33 -1.20 -17.34
CA LEU A 418 -1.54 -1.00 -16.54
C LEU A 418 -1.84 0.49 -16.33
N LEU A 419 -0.85 1.27 -15.87
CA LEU A 419 -1.00 2.70 -15.62
C LEU A 419 -1.24 3.50 -16.90
N GLY A 420 -0.53 3.16 -17.98
CA GLY A 420 -0.71 3.76 -19.30
C GLY A 420 -2.10 3.49 -19.88
N ALA A 421 -2.60 2.27 -19.73
CA ALA A 421 -3.95 1.90 -20.10
C ALA A 421 -5.02 2.68 -19.30
N ALA A 422 -4.87 2.75 -17.98
CA ALA A 422 -5.72 3.53 -17.08
C ALA A 422 -5.76 5.02 -17.49
N GLY A 423 -4.59 5.64 -17.66
CA GLY A 423 -4.48 7.04 -18.08
C GLY A 423 -5.08 7.28 -19.48
N CYS A 424 -4.86 6.36 -20.42
CA CYS A 424 -5.43 6.44 -21.77
C CYS A 424 -6.97 6.39 -21.74
N LEU A 425 -7.55 5.49 -20.94
CA LEU A 425 -8.99 5.37 -20.78
C LEU A 425 -9.58 6.62 -20.13
N LEU A 426 -8.96 7.15 -19.08
CA LEU A 426 -9.40 8.40 -18.45
C LEU A 426 -9.30 9.59 -19.42
N TYR A 427 -8.22 9.68 -20.20
CA TYR A 427 -8.08 10.74 -21.21
C TYR A 427 -9.16 10.69 -22.30
N ARG A 428 -9.59 9.48 -22.68
CA ARG A 428 -10.63 9.27 -23.70
C ARG A 428 -12.05 9.45 -23.16
N CYS A 429 -12.32 8.97 -21.94
CA CYS A 429 -13.67 8.91 -21.39
C CYS A 429 -14.01 10.09 -20.46
N ARG A 430 -13.05 10.57 -19.65
CA ARG A 430 -13.28 11.64 -18.65
C ARG A 430 -11.98 12.33 -18.22
N ARG A 431 -11.52 13.30 -19.02
CA ARG A 431 -10.25 14.03 -18.80
C ARG A 431 -10.18 14.74 -17.46
N GLU A 432 -11.32 15.16 -16.91
CA GLU A 432 -11.40 15.83 -15.61
C GLU A 432 -10.92 14.96 -14.43
N LEU A 433 -10.82 13.63 -14.61
CA LEU A 433 -10.31 12.69 -13.59
C LEU A 433 -8.80 12.41 -13.71
N LEU A 434 -8.12 12.89 -14.76
CA LEU A 434 -6.66 12.70 -14.91
C LEU A 434 -5.84 13.32 -13.78
N PRO A 435 -6.16 14.51 -13.25
CA PRO A 435 -5.45 15.06 -12.09
C PRO A 435 -5.56 14.15 -10.86
N VAL A 436 -6.73 13.56 -10.65
CA VAL A 436 -6.98 12.61 -9.55
C VAL A 436 -6.08 11.38 -9.71
N PHE A 437 -6.04 10.81 -10.90
CA PHE A 437 -5.15 9.69 -11.24
C PHE A 437 -3.66 10.07 -11.09
N GLY A 438 -3.30 11.29 -11.48
CA GLY A 438 -1.93 11.82 -11.35
C GLY A 438 -1.43 11.81 -9.90
N VAL A 439 -2.28 12.10 -8.91
CA VAL A 439 -1.89 12.05 -7.49
C VAL A 439 -1.47 10.65 -7.08
N PHE A 440 -2.23 9.61 -7.44
CA PHE A 440 -1.91 8.21 -7.15
C PHE A 440 -0.55 7.78 -7.73
N VAL A 441 -0.26 8.21 -8.95
CA VAL A 441 0.97 7.86 -9.67
C VAL A 441 2.17 8.64 -9.12
N LEU A 442 2.04 9.97 -8.96
CA LEU A 442 3.13 10.84 -8.56
C LEU A 442 3.57 10.64 -7.11
N HIS A 443 2.62 10.48 -6.18
CA HIS A 443 2.95 10.31 -4.77
C HIS A 443 3.73 9.01 -4.51
N SER A 444 3.36 7.94 -5.22
CA SER A 444 3.95 6.61 -5.10
C SER A 444 5.42 6.54 -5.53
N VAL A 445 5.96 7.60 -6.16
CA VAL A 445 7.41 7.73 -6.42
C VAL A 445 8.19 7.87 -5.11
N ALA A 446 7.61 8.56 -4.14
CA ALA A 446 8.28 8.96 -2.90
C ALA A 446 7.64 8.36 -1.65
N ASP A 447 6.61 7.51 -1.77
CA ASP A 447 6.05 6.79 -0.64
C ASP A 447 5.56 5.37 -0.97
N MET A 448 5.16 4.65 0.09
CA MET A 448 4.73 3.25 0.05
C MET A 448 3.23 3.08 -0.20
N ASP A 449 2.57 4.01 -0.90
CA ASP A 449 1.10 4.00 -1.04
C ASP A 449 0.58 2.71 -1.68
N TRP A 450 1.33 2.15 -2.63
CA TRP A 450 0.96 0.92 -3.33
C TRP A 450 1.02 -0.33 -2.45
N SER A 451 1.55 -0.25 -1.23
CA SER A 451 1.44 -1.31 -0.21
C SER A 451 0.05 -1.35 0.43
N PHE A 452 -0.73 -0.25 0.37
CA PHE A 452 -2.11 -0.20 0.83
C PHE A 452 -3.04 -0.67 -0.29
N GLY A 453 -3.70 -1.81 -0.11
CA GLY A 453 -4.61 -2.36 -1.12
C GLY A 453 -5.74 -1.42 -1.53
N LEU A 454 -6.24 -0.60 -0.59
CA LEU A 454 -7.25 0.43 -0.87
C LEU A 454 -6.83 1.39 -1.98
N VAL A 455 -5.54 1.73 -2.10
CA VAL A 455 -5.01 2.67 -3.10
C VAL A 455 -5.21 2.12 -4.51
N TRP A 456 -4.88 0.85 -4.74
CA TRP A 456 -5.14 0.17 -6.02
C TRP A 456 -6.64 0.06 -6.31
N LEU A 457 -7.43 -0.34 -5.32
CA LEU A 457 -8.88 -0.46 -5.47
C LEU A 457 -9.54 0.86 -5.87
N LEU A 458 -9.17 1.97 -5.23
CA LEU A 458 -9.68 3.31 -5.56
C LEU A 458 -9.22 3.78 -6.95
N MET A 459 -7.96 3.54 -7.32
CA MET A 459 -7.46 3.89 -8.64
C MET A 459 -8.21 3.13 -9.75
N LEU A 460 -8.47 1.84 -9.56
CA LEU A 460 -9.22 1.01 -10.50
C LEU A 460 -10.71 1.39 -10.54
N LEU A 461 -11.29 1.74 -9.38
CA LEU A 461 -12.65 2.29 -9.28
C LEU A 461 -12.78 3.60 -10.05
N LEU A 462 -11.78 4.50 -9.95
CA LEU A 462 -11.74 5.78 -10.66
C LEU A 462 -11.76 5.58 -12.18
N VAL A 463 -10.96 4.64 -12.69
CA VAL A 463 -10.92 4.30 -14.13
C VAL A 463 -12.25 3.73 -14.58
N ALA A 464 -12.82 2.77 -13.84
CA ALA A 464 -14.13 2.21 -14.12
C ALA A 464 -15.22 3.30 -14.12
N TRP A 465 -15.17 4.22 -13.15
CA TRP A 465 -16.10 5.35 -13.10
C TRP A 465 -15.96 6.25 -14.33
N GLY A 466 -14.74 6.55 -14.78
CA GLY A 466 -14.47 7.26 -16.03
C GLY A 466 -15.09 6.56 -17.25
N ILE A 467 -14.91 5.25 -17.38
CA ILE A 467 -15.48 4.43 -18.48
C ILE A 467 -17.01 4.52 -18.53
N SER A 468 -17.67 4.62 -17.37
CA SER A 468 -19.15 4.68 -17.29
C SER A 468 -19.76 5.88 -18.01
N PHE A 469 -19.00 6.98 -18.18
CA PHE A 469 -19.47 8.16 -18.93
C PHE A 469 -19.56 7.90 -20.44
N HIS A 470 -18.64 7.12 -21.01
CA HIS A 470 -18.65 6.81 -22.45
C HIS A 470 -19.80 5.88 -22.83
N SER A 471 -20.16 4.93 -21.95
CA SER A 471 -21.29 4.02 -22.19
C SER A 471 -22.64 4.78 -22.22
N ALA A 472 -22.82 5.77 -21.34
CA ALA A 472 -24.05 6.56 -21.25
C ALA A 472 -24.28 7.50 -22.45
N ASP A 473 -23.21 8.08 -23.02
CA ASP A 473 -23.31 8.98 -24.18
C ASP A 473 -23.60 8.22 -25.49
N ARG A 474 -23.15 6.97 -25.60
CA ARG A 474 -23.42 6.10 -26.76
C ARG A 474 -24.87 5.64 -26.82
N GLU A 475 -25.48 5.28 -25.69
CA GLU A 475 -26.91 4.94 -25.62
C GLU A 475 -27.81 6.13 -26.00
N ARG A 476 -27.43 7.37 -25.62
CA ARG A 476 -28.17 8.58 -26.01
C ARG A 476 -28.09 8.87 -27.50
N THR A 477 -26.94 8.63 -28.13
CA THR A 477 -26.77 8.82 -29.58
C THR A 477 -27.51 7.75 -30.39
N PHE A 478 -27.53 6.50 -29.92
CA PHE A 478 -28.31 5.44 -30.54
C PHE A 478 -29.82 5.72 -30.51
N HIS A 479 -30.37 6.15 -29.36
CA HIS A 479 -31.80 6.49 -29.28
C HIS A 479 -32.19 7.76 -30.04
N SER A 480 -31.27 8.71 -30.27
CA SER A 480 -31.53 9.85 -31.16
C SER A 480 -31.50 9.48 -32.66
N GLN A 481 -30.83 8.39 -33.03
CA GLN A 481 -30.74 7.93 -34.42
C GLN A 481 -31.80 6.88 -34.79
N GLU A 482 -32.47 6.25 -33.81
CA GLU A 482 -33.64 5.39 -34.08
C GLU A 482 -34.86 6.17 -34.64
N GLY A 483 -34.83 7.52 -34.61
CA GLY A 483 -35.80 8.37 -35.33
C GLY A 483 -35.39 8.77 -36.75
N ALA A 484 -34.16 8.48 -37.18
CA ALA A 484 -33.66 8.88 -38.50
C ALA A 484 -32.63 7.86 -39.03
N ALA A 485 -33.12 7.01 -39.94
CA ALA A 485 -32.36 6.13 -40.83
C ALA A 485 -31.80 4.84 -40.22
N ALA A 486 -32.55 3.76 -40.50
CA ALA A 486 -31.96 2.50 -40.90
C ALA A 486 -30.86 2.72 -41.96
N ALA A 487 -29.79 1.93 -41.87
CA ALA A 487 -28.62 1.86 -42.77
C ALA A 487 -27.41 2.76 -42.45
N ALA A 488 -26.63 2.36 -41.45
CA ALA A 488 -25.16 2.48 -41.51
C ALA A 488 -24.51 1.37 -40.66
N LYS A 489 -24.16 0.25 -41.30
CA LYS A 489 -23.35 -0.82 -40.70
C LYS A 489 -21.98 -0.25 -40.32
N SER A 490 -21.75 0.01 -39.05
CA SER A 490 -20.41 0.28 -38.53
C SER A 490 -19.60 -1.02 -38.50
N ARG A 491 -18.64 -1.14 -39.42
CA ARG A 491 -17.66 -2.23 -39.44
C ARG A 491 -16.71 -2.10 -38.23
N PRO A 492 -16.43 -3.17 -37.47
CA PRO A 492 -15.35 -3.15 -36.48
C PRO A 492 -13.98 -3.06 -37.18
N ILE A 493 -13.05 -2.32 -36.58
CA ILE A 493 -11.72 -1.97 -37.11
C ILE A 493 -10.72 -3.16 -37.10
N PHE A 494 -11.17 -4.38 -36.80
CA PHE A 494 -10.39 -5.60 -37.03
C PHE A 494 -11.24 -6.63 -37.78
N PRO A 495 -10.92 -6.96 -39.04
CA PRO A 495 -11.47 -8.14 -39.68
C PRO A 495 -10.70 -9.35 -39.13
N LEU A 496 -11.21 -9.97 -38.06
CA LEU A 496 -10.91 -11.37 -37.81
C LEU A 496 -11.72 -12.21 -38.80
N ALA A 497 -11.34 -12.10 -40.08
CA ALA A 497 -11.80 -12.99 -41.12
C ALA A 497 -11.17 -14.37 -40.87
N GLY A 498 -12.01 -15.37 -40.57
CA GLY A 498 -11.61 -16.79 -40.64
C GLY A 498 -11.41 -17.56 -39.33
N ALA A 499 -11.76 -17.02 -38.15
CA ALA A 499 -11.84 -17.86 -36.94
C ALA A 499 -13.21 -18.57 -36.90
N SER A 500 -13.25 -19.85 -37.27
CA SER A 500 -14.42 -20.72 -37.17
C SER A 500 -15.16 -20.50 -35.83
N PHE A 501 -16.49 -20.32 -35.88
CA PHE A 501 -17.37 -20.05 -34.75
C PHE A 501 -17.09 -20.94 -33.52
N SER A 502 -16.66 -22.18 -33.76
CA SER A 502 -16.16 -23.10 -32.73
C SER A 502 -14.99 -22.53 -31.92
N ARG A 503 -13.94 -21.95 -32.53
CA ARG A 503 -12.76 -21.41 -31.84
C ARG A 503 -13.09 -20.20 -30.94
N VAL A 504 -14.04 -19.36 -31.33
CA VAL A 504 -14.47 -18.19 -30.53
C VAL A 504 -15.29 -18.64 -29.31
N VAL A 505 -16.14 -19.66 -29.46
CA VAL A 505 -16.89 -20.26 -28.36
C VAL A 505 -15.95 -20.99 -27.39
N HIS A 506 -15.05 -21.84 -27.88
CA HIS A 506 -14.07 -22.56 -27.05
C HIS A 506 -13.15 -21.62 -26.27
N GLY A 507 -12.63 -20.55 -26.90
CA GLY A 507 -11.79 -19.56 -26.22
C GLY A 507 -12.52 -18.84 -25.08
N SER A 508 -13.83 -18.63 -25.22
CA SER A 508 -14.62 -18.01 -24.16
C SER A 508 -14.94 -18.95 -22.98
N HIS A 509 -15.10 -20.26 -23.21
CA HIS A 509 -15.24 -21.24 -22.12
C HIS A 509 -13.94 -21.38 -21.32
N LEU A 510 -12.79 -21.39 -22.00
CA LEU A 510 -11.47 -21.45 -21.36
C LEU A 510 -11.25 -20.26 -20.42
N LEU A 511 -11.68 -19.05 -20.79
CA LEU A 511 -11.59 -17.87 -19.93
C LEU A 511 -12.44 -18.00 -18.65
N PHE A 512 -13.65 -18.56 -18.73
CA PHE A 512 -14.47 -18.81 -17.55
C PHE A 512 -13.89 -19.92 -16.67
N ILE A 513 -13.35 -20.99 -17.27
CA ILE A 513 -12.66 -22.04 -16.53
C ILE A 513 -11.44 -21.45 -15.80
N LEU A 514 -10.63 -20.65 -16.49
CA LEU A 514 -9.48 -19.96 -15.89
C LEU A 514 -9.93 -19.04 -14.75
N TRP A 515 -11.00 -18.27 -14.93
CA TRP A 515 -11.59 -17.45 -13.87
C TRP A 515 -11.99 -18.26 -12.64
N ILE A 516 -12.69 -19.38 -12.85
CA ILE A 516 -13.12 -20.30 -11.78
C ILE A 516 -11.89 -20.89 -11.06
N VAL A 517 -10.86 -21.30 -11.81
CA VAL A 517 -9.60 -21.83 -11.25
C VAL A 517 -8.86 -20.77 -10.43
N ILE A 518 -8.77 -19.53 -10.93
CA ILE A 518 -8.16 -18.41 -10.21
C ILE A 518 -8.91 -18.13 -8.91
N CYS A 519 -10.25 -18.03 -8.97
CA CYS A 519 -11.05 -17.79 -7.77
C CYS A 519 -10.95 -18.96 -6.78
N GLY A 520 -11.06 -20.21 -7.25
CA GLY A 520 -10.99 -21.39 -6.41
C GLY A 520 -9.64 -21.54 -5.71
N THR A 521 -8.55 -21.37 -6.46
CA THR A 521 -7.18 -21.37 -5.90
C THR A 521 -6.97 -20.21 -4.93
N GLY A 522 -7.45 -19.01 -5.26
CA GLY A 522 -7.36 -17.84 -4.39
C GLY A 522 -8.11 -18.03 -3.07
N ILE A 523 -9.31 -18.61 -3.10
CA ILE A 523 -10.08 -18.97 -1.90
C ILE A 523 -9.32 -20.00 -1.07
N LEU A 524 -8.81 -21.07 -1.68
CA LEU A 524 -8.06 -22.11 -0.98
C LEU A 524 -6.82 -21.54 -0.27
N LEU A 525 -6.00 -20.76 -0.99
CA LEU A 525 -4.82 -20.12 -0.42
C LEU A 525 -5.17 -19.15 0.71
N SER A 526 -6.26 -18.39 0.56
CA SER A 526 -6.72 -17.46 1.59
C SER A 526 -7.27 -18.19 2.82
N CYS A 527 -8.00 -19.30 2.66
CA CYS A 527 -8.41 -20.15 3.78
C CYS A 527 -7.21 -20.71 4.53
N ARG A 528 -6.17 -21.16 3.81
CA ARG A 528 -4.93 -21.65 4.43
C ARG A 528 -4.19 -20.55 5.19
N GLY A 529 -4.08 -19.36 4.59
CA GLY A 529 -3.46 -18.19 5.22
C GLY A 529 -4.20 -17.73 6.46
N GLU A 530 -5.53 -17.65 6.39
CA GLU A 530 -6.40 -17.26 7.51
C GLU A 530 -6.35 -18.27 8.66
N ALA A 531 -6.46 -19.57 8.35
CA ALA A 531 -6.40 -20.62 9.37
C ALA A 531 -5.04 -20.63 10.08
N GLY A 532 -3.94 -20.54 9.32
CA GLY A 532 -2.60 -20.43 9.90
C GLY A 532 -2.46 -19.20 10.80
N TYR A 533 -2.86 -18.02 10.30
CA TYR A 533 -2.78 -16.77 11.05
C TYR A 533 -3.60 -16.80 12.35
N ARG A 534 -4.85 -17.27 12.30
CA ARG A 534 -5.72 -17.35 13.50
C ARG A 534 -5.17 -18.29 14.56
N LEU A 535 -4.72 -19.49 14.15
CA LEU A 535 -4.13 -20.46 15.07
C LEU A 535 -2.84 -19.93 15.72
N HIS A 536 -2.03 -19.18 14.97
CA HIS A 536 -0.85 -18.51 15.54
C HIS A 536 -1.24 -17.46 16.58
N GLN A 537 -2.22 -16.61 16.27
CA GLN A 537 -2.72 -15.61 17.22
C GLN A 537 -3.31 -16.25 18.49
N GLU A 538 -4.07 -17.32 18.35
CA GLU A 538 -4.61 -18.08 19.48
C GLU A 538 -3.49 -18.69 20.33
N ALA A 539 -2.44 -19.23 19.71
CA ALA A 539 -1.29 -19.79 20.42
C ALA A 539 -0.53 -18.75 21.26
N LEU A 540 -0.44 -17.50 20.78
CA LEU A 540 0.24 -16.41 21.48
C LEU A 540 -0.50 -15.92 22.74
N HIS A 541 -1.82 -16.16 22.81
CA HIS A 541 -2.64 -15.79 23.98
C HIS A 541 -2.93 -16.99 24.89
N GLU A 542 -2.57 -18.20 24.47
CA GLU A 542 -2.78 -19.42 25.25
C GLU A 542 -1.77 -19.53 26.39
N THR A 543 -2.27 -19.86 27.58
CA THR A 543 -1.46 -19.96 28.80
C THR A 543 -0.95 -21.38 29.01
N ASP A 544 -1.68 -22.38 28.54
CA ASP A 544 -1.26 -23.78 28.60
C ASP A 544 -0.22 -24.07 27.52
N ARG A 545 1.01 -24.34 27.97
CA ARG A 545 2.16 -24.64 27.11
C ARG A 545 1.88 -25.78 26.13
N ALA A 546 1.24 -26.87 26.55
CA ALA A 546 1.01 -28.01 25.68
C ALA A 546 0.01 -27.68 24.57
N LYS A 547 -1.03 -26.90 24.90
CA LYS A 547 -2.00 -26.40 23.92
C LYS A 547 -1.39 -25.39 22.97
N SER A 548 -0.58 -24.45 23.47
CA SER A 548 0.13 -23.47 22.63
C SER A 548 1.02 -24.18 21.59
N ILE A 549 1.79 -25.20 21.99
CA ILE A 549 2.59 -26.01 21.06
C ILE A 549 1.70 -26.72 20.01
N ALA A 550 0.56 -27.28 20.41
CA ALA A 550 -0.37 -27.93 19.48
C ALA A 550 -0.96 -26.94 18.47
N LEU A 551 -1.33 -25.74 18.91
CA LEU A 551 -1.83 -24.66 18.05
C LEU A 551 -0.76 -24.18 17.07
N LEU A 552 0.47 -23.97 17.52
CA LEU A 552 1.59 -23.59 16.64
C LEU A 552 1.89 -24.67 15.59
N ARG A 553 1.88 -25.95 15.97
CA ARG A 553 2.01 -27.06 15.03
C ARG A 553 0.89 -27.04 13.99
N SER A 554 -0.36 -26.87 14.44
CA SER A 554 -1.52 -26.80 13.55
C SER A 554 -1.43 -25.58 12.61
N SER A 555 -1.02 -24.42 13.10
CA SER A 555 -0.77 -23.22 12.28
C SER A 555 0.19 -23.54 11.12
N LEU A 556 1.33 -24.21 11.39
CA LEU A 556 2.29 -24.58 10.34
C LEU A 556 1.78 -25.67 9.39
N THR A 557 0.81 -26.49 9.77
CA THR A 557 0.18 -27.42 8.80
C THR A 557 -0.65 -26.66 7.75
N TRP A 558 -1.31 -25.58 8.17
CA TRP A 558 -2.06 -24.69 7.29
C TRP A 558 -1.15 -23.75 6.51
N ASN A 559 -0.12 -23.20 7.15
CA ASN A 559 0.85 -22.32 6.51
C ASN A 559 2.31 -22.66 6.87
N PRO A 560 2.94 -23.59 6.14
CA PRO A 560 4.33 -23.97 6.39
C PRO A 560 5.36 -22.85 6.18
N ALA A 561 5.00 -21.82 5.40
CA ALA A 561 5.89 -20.72 5.05
C ALA A 561 5.87 -19.57 6.08
N ASP A 562 5.05 -19.66 7.13
CA ASP A 562 5.03 -18.65 8.18
C ASP A 562 6.26 -18.77 9.10
N VAL A 563 7.16 -17.81 8.95
CA VAL A 563 8.40 -17.73 9.73
C VAL A 563 8.11 -17.39 11.20
N GLY A 564 7.08 -16.59 11.47
CA GLY A 564 6.71 -16.20 12.83
C GLY A 564 6.36 -17.42 13.68
N THR A 565 5.37 -18.20 13.23
CA THR A 565 4.98 -19.44 13.91
C THR A 565 6.15 -20.42 14.05
N ALA A 566 7.01 -20.53 13.03
CA ALA A 566 8.16 -21.44 13.09
C ALA A 566 9.20 -21.03 14.15
N LEU A 567 9.47 -19.73 14.30
CA LEU A 567 10.37 -19.22 15.34
C LEU A 567 9.80 -19.42 16.74
N ASP A 568 8.51 -19.16 16.93
CA ASP A 568 7.84 -19.34 18.23
C ASP A 568 7.81 -20.82 18.62
N LEU A 569 7.46 -21.72 17.68
CA LEU A 569 7.45 -23.16 17.94
C LEU A 569 8.85 -23.72 18.20
N ALA A 570 9.88 -23.23 17.51
CA ALA A 570 11.25 -23.71 17.70
C ALA A 570 11.80 -23.43 19.11
N GLN A 571 11.29 -22.41 19.80
CA GLN A 571 11.67 -22.12 21.19
C GLN A 571 11.16 -23.17 22.17
N GLU A 572 10.02 -23.80 21.85
CA GLU A 572 9.34 -24.77 22.69
C GLU A 572 9.76 -26.22 22.46
N LEU A 573 10.37 -26.51 21.31
CA LEU A 573 10.73 -27.87 20.92
C LEU A 573 12.11 -28.31 21.44
N PRO A 574 12.34 -29.64 21.58
CA PRO A 574 13.67 -30.18 21.79
C PRO A 574 14.64 -29.74 20.67
N PRO A 575 15.95 -29.57 20.95
CA PRO A 575 16.87 -28.97 19.99
C PRO A 575 16.95 -29.70 18.62
N ARG A 576 16.82 -31.02 18.59
CA ARG A 576 16.82 -31.78 17.32
C ARG A 576 15.58 -31.49 16.47
N ASP A 577 14.40 -31.48 17.08
CA ASP A 577 13.15 -31.20 16.38
C ASP A 577 13.08 -29.72 15.94
N ALA A 578 13.57 -28.81 16.78
CA ALA A 578 13.69 -27.41 16.45
C ALA A 578 14.65 -27.16 15.27
N GLU A 579 15.74 -27.92 15.13
CA GLU A 579 16.66 -27.76 13.99
C GLU A 579 15.96 -28.14 12.68
N ALA A 580 15.30 -29.30 12.65
CA ALA A 580 14.56 -29.75 11.47
C ALA A 580 13.47 -28.75 11.06
N LEU A 581 12.73 -28.21 12.04
CA LEU A 581 11.74 -27.16 11.82
C LEU A 581 12.36 -25.88 11.23
N LEU A 582 13.44 -25.38 11.84
CA LEU A 582 14.09 -24.13 11.43
C LEU A 582 14.72 -24.25 10.04
N LEU A 583 15.37 -25.38 9.71
CA LEU A 583 15.90 -25.64 8.37
C LEU A 583 14.79 -25.71 7.33
N ARG A 584 13.66 -26.35 7.65
CA ARG A 584 12.48 -26.37 6.79
C ARG A 584 11.92 -24.96 6.58
N SER A 585 11.79 -24.17 7.64
CA SER A 585 11.33 -22.77 7.53
C SER A 585 12.30 -21.91 6.70
N LEU A 586 13.61 -22.12 6.84
CA LEU A 586 14.63 -21.43 6.07
C LEU A 586 14.54 -21.76 4.57
N SER A 587 14.07 -22.96 4.21
CA SER A 587 13.81 -23.31 2.80
C SER A 587 12.67 -22.48 2.17
N TYR A 588 11.70 -22.01 2.98
CA TYR A 588 10.62 -21.12 2.52
C TYR A 588 11.00 -19.63 2.55
N SER A 589 11.96 -19.24 3.41
CA SER A 589 12.49 -17.88 3.48
C SER A 589 14.01 -17.84 3.67
N PRO A 590 14.80 -18.09 2.60
CA PRO A 590 16.26 -18.22 2.69
C PRO A 590 16.97 -16.94 3.16
N GLY A 591 16.33 -15.78 2.96
CA GLY A 591 16.84 -14.46 3.33
C GLY A 591 16.58 -14.04 4.78
N HIS A 592 15.83 -14.82 5.58
CA HIS A 592 15.38 -14.36 6.89
C HIS A 592 16.48 -14.44 7.98
N PRO A 593 16.97 -13.31 8.53
CA PRO A 593 18.06 -13.32 9.52
C PRO A 593 17.68 -14.03 10.82
N GLY A 594 16.44 -13.87 11.28
CA GLY A 594 15.98 -14.47 12.54
C GLY A 594 16.02 -16.00 12.55
N LEU A 595 15.85 -16.65 11.39
CA LEU A 595 15.94 -18.11 11.29
C LEU A 595 17.39 -18.58 11.42
N ALA A 596 18.34 -17.83 10.84
CA ALA A 596 19.77 -18.11 10.98
C ALA A 596 20.24 -17.93 12.44
N PHE A 597 19.81 -16.87 13.13
CA PHE A 597 20.14 -16.70 14.55
C PHE A 597 19.49 -17.78 15.42
N ALA A 598 18.24 -18.17 15.16
CA ALA A 598 17.60 -19.27 15.88
C ALA A 598 18.32 -20.62 15.67
N LEU A 599 18.85 -20.88 14.47
CA LEU A 599 19.69 -22.05 14.19
C LEU A 599 21.02 -22.00 14.93
N ALA A 600 21.64 -20.82 15.03
CA ALA A 600 22.85 -20.63 15.83
C ALA A 600 22.60 -20.95 17.31
N ASP A 601 21.49 -20.43 17.86
CA ASP A 601 21.10 -20.65 19.25
C ASP A 601 20.78 -22.12 19.54
N ASN A 602 20.09 -22.78 18.61
CA ASN A 602 19.83 -24.22 18.70
C ASN A 602 21.14 -25.03 18.67
N ALA A 603 22.07 -24.68 17.78
CA ALA A 603 23.36 -25.35 17.70
C ALA A 603 24.16 -25.22 19.02
N VAL A 604 24.09 -24.06 19.69
CA VAL A 604 24.67 -23.89 21.03
C VAL A 604 24.01 -24.83 22.05
N LYS A 605 22.67 -24.94 22.06
CA LYS A 605 21.94 -25.87 22.95
C LYS A 605 22.33 -27.34 22.72
N ARG A 606 22.69 -27.71 21.48
CA ARG A 606 23.18 -29.04 21.11
C ARG A 606 24.66 -29.27 21.41
N GLY A 607 25.39 -28.21 21.74
CA GLY A 607 26.84 -28.26 21.88
C GLY A 607 27.59 -28.43 20.55
N ASP A 608 26.98 -28.07 19.42
CA ASP A 608 27.60 -28.08 18.08
C ASP A 608 28.19 -26.70 17.77
N ALA A 609 29.48 -26.57 18.05
CA ALA A 609 30.22 -25.34 17.90
C ALA A 609 30.43 -24.90 16.45
N ARG A 610 30.62 -25.85 15.53
CA ARG A 610 30.79 -25.55 14.11
C ARG A 610 29.49 -24.99 13.53
N ALA A 611 28.37 -25.64 13.83
CA ALA A 611 27.06 -25.16 13.39
C ALA A 611 26.72 -23.80 14.02
N ALA A 612 27.01 -23.59 15.31
CA ALA A 612 26.77 -22.32 15.99
C ALA A 612 27.51 -21.15 15.33
N ALA A 613 28.81 -21.31 15.06
CA ALA A 613 29.62 -20.28 14.41
C ALA A 613 29.17 -20.03 12.96
N TYR A 614 28.86 -21.10 12.22
CA TYR A 614 28.37 -20.99 10.84
C TYR A 614 27.05 -20.20 10.77
N TRP A 615 26.05 -20.59 11.56
CA TRP A 615 24.74 -19.95 11.54
C TRP A 615 24.76 -18.52 12.09
N ALA A 616 25.62 -18.23 13.07
CA ALA A 616 25.84 -16.86 13.53
C ALA A 616 26.38 -15.97 12.39
N GLY A 617 27.41 -16.43 11.66
CA GLY A 617 27.92 -15.72 10.48
C GLY A 617 26.86 -15.53 9.38
N GLN A 618 26.02 -16.53 9.16
CA GLN A 618 24.86 -16.44 8.24
C GLN A 618 23.81 -15.43 8.73
N GLY A 619 23.60 -15.31 10.04
CA GLY A 619 22.74 -14.28 10.62
C GLY A 619 23.30 -12.88 10.40
N PHE A 620 24.58 -12.66 10.69
CA PHE A 620 25.21 -11.34 10.54
C PHE A 620 25.37 -10.90 9.08
N SER A 621 25.56 -11.82 8.13
CA SER A 621 25.55 -11.46 6.72
C SER A 621 24.18 -10.96 6.24
N ARG A 622 23.09 -11.36 6.92
CA ARG A 622 21.71 -10.94 6.65
C ARG A 622 21.26 -9.74 7.51
N ASP A 623 21.83 -9.56 8.70
CA ASP A 623 21.53 -8.44 9.60
C ASP A 623 22.79 -7.93 10.33
N LYS A 624 23.67 -7.26 9.59
CA LYS A 624 24.99 -6.84 10.09
C LYS A 624 24.95 -5.83 11.24
N TYR A 625 23.93 -4.96 11.29
CA TYR A 625 23.80 -3.90 12.29
C TYR A 625 22.86 -4.31 13.45
N ASN A 626 23.04 -5.52 13.97
CA ASN A 626 22.29 -6.04 15.11
C ASN A 626 23.20 -6.15 16.35
N ALA A 627 23.29 -5.06 17.13
CA ALA A 627 24.17 -4.98 18.29
C ALA A 627 23.81 -6.00 19.40
N GLU A 628 22.53 -6.31 19.53
CA GLU A 628 22.01 -7.26 20.51
C GLU A 628 22.47 -8.68 20.17
N GLU A 629 22.23 -9.16 18.94
CA GLU A 629 22.67 -10.49 18.51
C GLU A 629 24.20 -10.62 18.46
N GLN A 630 24.92 -9.54 18.11
CA GLN A 630 26.39 -9.51 18.19
C GLN A 630 26.85 -9.80 19.62
N THR A 631 26.28 -9.10 20.62
CA THR A 631 26.64 -9.27 22.03
C THR A 631 26.27 -10.65 22.55
N LYS A 632 25.03 -11.10 22.29
CA LYS A 632 24.53 -12.43 22.70
C LYS A 632 25.35 -13.57 22.08
N SER A 633 25.75 -13.44 20.81
CA SER A 633 26.56 -14.47 20.14
C SER A 633 27.93 -14.63 20.80
N LEU A 634 28.58 -13.53 21.20
CA LEU A 634 29.87 -13.58 21.92
C LEU A 634 29.74 -14.29 23.27
N GLU A 635 28.70 -13.96 24.05
CA GLU A 635 28.41 -14.64 25.32
C GLU A 635 28.20 -16.15 25.11
N ARG A 636 27.35 -16.52 24.14
CA ARG A 636 27.01 -17.92 23.83
C ARG A 636 28.24 -18.72 23.43
N LEU A 637 29.08 -18.16 22.54
CA LEU A 637 30.33 -18.80 22.12
C LEU A 637 31.33 -18.93 23.27
N PHE A 638 31.43 -17.92 24.15
CA PHE A 638 32.28 -18.00 25.34
C PHE A 638 31.84 -19.13 26.28
N LYS A 639 30.54 -19.20 26.62
CA LYS A 639 29.96 -20.26 27.46
C LYS A 639 30.18 -21.65 26.85
N LEU A 640 29.99 -21.78 25.54
CA LEU A 640 30.21 -23.03 24.82
C LEU A 640 31.68 -23.44 24.81
N ALA A 641 32.60 -22.50 24.58
CA ALA A 641 34.04 -22.75 24.63
C ALA A 641 34.48 -23.24 26.01
N LYS A 642 34.00 -22.58 27.08
CA LYS A 642 34.27 -22.98 28.47
C LYS A 642 33.77 -24.39 28.75
N SER A 643 32.56 -24.73 28.30
CA SER A 643 31.98 -26.07 28.45
C SER A 643 32.78 -27.14 27.69
N LYS A 644 33.24 -26.86 26.46
CA LYS A 644 34.10 -27.80 25.70
C LYS A 644 35.46 -27.98 26.34
N LEU A 645 36.03 -26.90 26.89
CA LEU A 645 37.30 -26.96 27.60
C LEU A 645 37.18 -27.78 28.89
N SER A 646 36.11 -27.60 29.69
CA SER A 646 35.88 -28.42 30.88
C SER A 646 35.61 -29.89 30.56
N ALA A 647 35.12 -30.20 29.37
CA ALA A 647 34.96 -31.56 28.86
C ALA A 647 36.25 -32.15 28.24
N GLY A 648 37.39 -31.44 28.33
CA GLY A 648 38.69 -31.89 27.78
C GLY A 648 38.85 -31.72 26.27
N ASN A 649 37.86 -31.15 25.57
CA ASN A 649 37.92 -30.97 24.11
C ASN A 649 38.58 -29.62 23.73
N VAL A 650 39.89 -29.54 23.95
CA VAL A 650 40.70 -28.33 23.74
C VAL A 650 40.67 -27.85 22.29
N LYS A 651 40.72 -28.78 21.32
CA LYS A 651 40.71 -28.44 19.88
C LYS A 651 39.42 -27.73 19.48
N GLU A 652 38.28 -28.21 19.97
CA GLU A 652 36.98 -27.57 19.71
C GLU A 652 36.83 -26.24 20.45
N ALA A 653 37.25 -26.18 21.71
CA ALA A 653 37.27 -24.94 22.49
C ALA A 653 38.06 -23.83 21.77
N ARG A 654 39.25 -24.17 21.23
CA ARG A 654 40.08 -23.21 20.48
C ARG A 654 39.40 -22.73 19.19
N ARG A 655 38.71 -23.59 18.46
CA ARG A 655 37.94 -23.20 17.26
C ARG A 655 36.84 -22.20 17.60
N ILE A 656 36.08 -22.46 18.67
CA ILE A 656 35.01 -21.58 19.13
C ILE A 656 35.56 -20.21 19.52
N VAL A 657 36.67 -20.19 20.28
CA VAL A 657 37.27 -18.93 20.71
C VAL A 657 37.77 -18.10 19.53
N ARG A 658 38.43 -18.73 18.55
CA ARG A 658 38.84 -18.03 17.31
C ARG A 658 37.65 -17.47 16.54
N ALA A 659 36.56 -18.22 16.42
CA ALA A 659 35.34 -17.73 15.78
C ALA A 659 34.72 -16.55 16.55
N GLY A 660 34.65 -16.64 17.88
CA GLY A 660 34.16 -15.55 18.73
C GLY A 660 35.02 -14.29 18.65
N LEU A 661 36.34 -14.43 18.65
CA LEU A 661 37.26 -13.30 18.47
C LEU A 661 37.13 -12.66 17.08
N ALA A 662 36.98 -13.47 16.02
CA ALA A 662 36.73 -12.95 14.67
C ALA A 662 35.45 -12.11 14.61
N LEU A 663 34.35 -12.61 15.18
CA LEU A 663 33.08 -11.86 15.28
C LEU A 663 33.24 -10.57 16.10
N TYR A 664 33.97 -10.62 17.22
CA TYR A 664 34.23 -9.45 18.04
C TYR A 664 35.02 -8.37 17.28
N HIS A 665 36.08 -8.75 16.56
CA HIS A 665 36.87 -7.81 15.77
C HIS A 665 36.06 -7.18 14.63
N GLU A 666 35.21 -7.96 13.95
CA GLU A 666 34.30 -7.43 12.94
C GLU A 666 33.30 -6.43 13.56
N TYR A 667 32.74 -6.75 14.73
CA TYR A 667 31.82 -5.85 15.43
C TYR A 667 32.52 -4.54 15.84
N VAL A 668 33.74 -4.61 16.38
CA VAL A 668 34.56 -3.43 16.69
C VAL A 668 34.79 -2.59 15.45
N HIS A 669 35.16 -3.20 14.33
CA HIS A 669 35.39 -2.50 13.06
C HIS A 669 34.11 -1.82 12.54
N LEU A 670 32.98 -2.53 12.51
CA LEU A 670 31.70 -1.99 12.07
C LEU A 670 31.20 -0.86 12.98
N ALA A 671 31.41 -0.96 14.29
CA ALA A 671 31.03 0.07 15.25
C ALA A 671 31.95 1.30 15.20
N ALA A 672 33.21 1.11 14.78
CA ALA A 672 34.20 2.17 14.59
C ALA A 672 34.11 2.84 13.20
N ASP A 673 33.32 2.33 12.26
CA ASP A 673 33.15 2.97 10.95
C ASP A 673 32.27 4.23 11.07
N HIS A 674 32.93 5.37 11.26
CA HIS A 674 32.30 6.68 11.42
C HIS A 674 31.68 7.22 10.12
N ARG A 675 31.95 6.62 8.95
CA ARG A 675 31.46 7.14 7.65
C ARG A 675 29.94 7.14 7.55
N GLY A 676 29.25 6.26 8.29
CA GLY A 676 27.80 6.13 8.28
C GLY A 676 27.06 6.85 9.42
N ALA A 677 27.76 7.16 10.51
CA ALA A 677 27.19 7.80 11.70
C ALA A 677 26.65 9.22 11.43
N PHE A 678 27.19 9.92 10.42
CA PHE A 678 26.73 11.26 10.03
C PHE A 678 25.42 11.26 9.21
N ILE A 679 25.01 10.12 8.63
CA ILE A 679 23.81 10.07 7.79
C ILE A 679 22.59 9.59 8.59
N ARG A 680 22.66 8.42 9.26
CA ARG A 680 21.55 7.87 10.06
C ARG A 680 21.96 6.64 10.89
N ASN A 681 21.65 6.62 12.19
CA ASN A 681 21.84 5.46 13.09
C ASN A 681 20.62 5.23 13.98
N ASP A 682 19.46 4.97 13.37
CA ASP A 682 18.22 4.74 14.14
C ASP A 682 18.25 3.44 14.95
N ARG A 683 19.14 2.50 14.59
CA ARG A 683 19.30 1.23 15.31
C ARG A 683 20.19 1.33 16.54
N ASN A 684 20.72 2.53 16.85
CA ASN A 684 21.68 2.74 17.94
C ASN A 684 22.86 1.75 17.90
N PHE A 685 23.31 1.36 16.71
CA PHE A 685 24.38 0.39 16.54
C PHE A 685 25.70 1.01 17.00
N ARG A 686 26.20 0.51 18.14
CA ARG A 686 27.43 0.92 18.82
C ARG A 686 27.98 -0.28 19.56
N LEU A 687 29.30 -0.35 19.73
CA LEU A 687 29.95 -1.39 20.51
C LEU A 687 29.49 -1.32 21.98
N THR A 688 28.80 -2.35 22.46
CA THR A 688 28.27 -2.44 23.83
C THR A 688 29.39 -2.68 24.84
N GLY A 689 29.16 -2.28 26.11
CA GLY A 689 30.09 -2.58 27.19
C GLY A 689 30.24 -4.09 27.43
N GLU A 690 29.13 -4.82 27.39
CA GLU A 690 29.09 -6.27 27.51
C GLU A 690 29.89 -6.98 26.40
N ALA A 691 29.79 -6.51 25.14
CA ALA A 691 30.57 -7.10 24.05
C ALA A 691 32.08 -6.93 24.25
N LYS A 692 32.53 -5.79 24.80
CA LYS A 692 33.95 -5.59 25.16
C LYS A 692 34.38 -6.58 26.24
N GLU A 693 33.55 -6.78 27.25
CA GLU A 693 33.82 -7.74 28.32
C GLU A 693 33.93 -9.16 27.75
N TRP A 694 32.95 -9.63 26.98
CA TRP A 694 32.97 -10.95 26.37
C TRP A 694 34.15 -11.14 25.41
N GLY A 695 34.48 -10.13 24.60
CA GLY A 695 35.67 -10.14 23.75
C GLY A 695 36.95 -10.30 24.55
N SER A 696 37.07 -9.61 25.70
CA SER A 696 38.21 -9.74 26.60
C SER A 696 38.29 -11.12 27.25
N GLN A 697 37.15 -11.70 27.65
CA GLN A 697 37.09 -13.03 28.24
C GLN A 697 37.43 -14.13 27.24
N LEU A 698 36.99 -14.01 25.99
CA LEU A 698 37.40 -14.89 24.89
C LEU A 698 38.91 -14.83 24.65
N ALA A 699 39.49 -13.62 24.64
CA ALA A 699 40.94 -13.45 24.48
C ALA A 699 41.75 -14.03 25.64
N ARG A 700 41.26 -13.87 26.89
CA ARG A 700 41.87 -14.50 28.07
C ARG A 700 41.77 -16.02 27.99
N LEU A 701 40.61 -16.55 27.58
CA LEU A 701 40.40 -17.98 27.42
C LEU A 701 41.34 -18.55 26.36
N GLU A 702 41.55 -17.87 25.23
CA GLU A 702 42.52 -18.28 24.19
C GLU A 702 43.93 -18.48 24.75
N ARG A 703 44.43 -17.50 25.52
CA ARG A 703 45.77 -17.53 26.12
C ARG A 703 45.93 -18.62 27.18
N SER A 704 44.84 -18.99 27.85
CA SER A 704 44.86 -20.02 28.90
C SER A 704 44.82 -21.46 28.36
N MET A 705 44.54 -21.67 27.08
CA MET A 705 44.43 -23.02 26.52
C MET A 705 45.81 -23.65 26.25
N PRO A 706 46.02 -24.93 26.60
CA PRO A 706 47.30 -25.62 26.40
C PRO A 706 47.64 -25.72 24.91
N LEU A 707 48.89 -25.41 24.53
CA LEU A 707 49.38 -25.48 23.14
C LEU A 707 49.02 -26.85 22.54
N SER A 708 48.47 -26.88 21.31
CA SER A 708 48.17 -28.17 20.67
C SER A 708 49.47 -28.91 20.41
N SER A 709 49.54 -30.16 20.85
CA SER A 709 50.64 -31.11 20.62
C SER A 709 50.74 -31.62 19.16
N ASP A 710 50.17 -30.89 18.19
CA ASP A 710 50.29 -31.16 16.75
C ASP A 710 50.85 -29.89 16.07
N GLN A 711 52.12 -29.59 16.35
CA GLN A 711 52.97 -28.86 15.41
C GLN A 711 53.81 -29.87 14.64
#